data_AF-A0A0M4GA43-F1
#
_entry.id   AF-A0A0M4GA43-F1
#
_cell.length_a   1.000
_cell.length_b   1.000
_cell.length_c   1.000
_cell.angle_alpha   90.00
_cell.angle_beta   90.00
_cell.angle_gamma   90.00
#
_symmetry.space_group_name_H-M   'P 1'
#
loop_
_entity.id
_entity.type
_entity.pdbx_description
1 polymer ?
#
loop_
_entity_poly.entity_id
_entity_poly.type
_entity_poly.pdbx_seq_one_letter_code
_entity_poly.pdbx_strand_id
1 'polypeptide(L)'
;MESLAKEQMNIEQPDQKARFSVDIKRLAVALLTVFFMVGLPVLTLIASEVIVRGALEMPFLDWAKEFTKRFALNAILLIALFNIFYILPRKWFMISSLFVSSILLVFAIANKVKLEIRNAPIAFSDLTLIKELQGLENPIELNLVAIIGAIVGLVAVIVAIVFLVPRYKEFWVLKAAVFLVSVAFLYIFIAEKPVSPMKMVQFQNTWWRQELGTMRNGLYGNFVLLAKQNKINPPKGYSEQTIGKIGAKYKPSVPAAKGEKPNVIFLMSEAFIDPYSFGKQYFTEDPIPNFRKLFSESMHGTMYSPEFGGGTANVEFEALTGLSRQFMPDNTVAYQLYVKKPLPSVAYLFREAGYETTAIHSFYNWYYQRRPVYKNLGFNRFVPGEFMDLEHEMGTGHGYPEDTQTMKTILETLDYTEERDFLHVVSIEAHQPYPKIPDSKFLKKGLLPEETRQYLNNYTERIHNVDKKLGQLIEDLEKRNEPTILVFFGDHYPAFESNYRVYGNAGTKVAHNILGDYEDFMASHKVPYFIWNSEENKPSELDLTPNQFGAIALDMAGVQGNTVTAILDKMRSVGDSVIPYSKWQKQMGQQTKEMKDLRMLQYDLLHGKRYSNNAIDGLIDSPSKDYYLGLYKTMKLVSMEETGGKYKVVVKGAPKYSNLVEESSKEIETEWEDGGTGVAIFFVKKEDVDPDKTYRFIVEDSLGNNLRATKNFSLKNK
;
A
#
# COMPACT_ATOMS: atom_id res chain seq x y z
N MET A 1 64.47 56.71 51.92
CA MET A 1 63.79 56.58 50.61
C MET A 1 63.92 55.14 50.12
N GLU A 2 63.24 54.20 50.77
CA GLU A 2 63.20 52.80 50.29
C GLU A 2 61.97 52.01 50.80
N SER A 3 60.91 52.72 51.22
CA SER A 3 59.66 52.09 51.67
C SER A 3 58.42 52.56 50.91
N LEU A 4 58.58 53.35 49.84
CA LEU A 4 57.47 53.86 49.03
C LEU A 4 57.40 53.27 47.61
N ALA A 5 58.29 52.33 47.27
CA ALA A 5 58.34 51.70 45.94
C ALA A 5 57.77 50.27 45.89
N LYS A 6 57.25 49.72 46.99
CA LYS A 6 56.67 48.36 47.04
C LYS A 6 55.15 48.30 47.19
N GLU A 7 54.47 49.44 47.25
CA GLU A 7 53.02 49.50 47.49
C GLU A 7 52.19 49.94 46.27
N GLN A 8 52.81 50.04 45.08
CA GLN A 8 52.11 50.40 43.84
C GLN A 8 52.13 49.35 42.74
N MET A 9 52.58 48.12 43.01
CA MET A 9 52.75 47.09 41.97
C MET A 9 51.87 45.85 42.13
N ASN A 10 50.72 45.93 42.82
CA ASN A 10 49.87 44.75 42.99
C ASN A 10 48.34 44.95 43.08
N ILE A 11 47.77 46.06 42.59
CA ILE A 11 46.32 46.34 42.77
C ILE A 11 45.48 46.30 41.46
N GLU A 12 46.05 46.19 40.26
CA GLU A 12 45.24 46.26 39.01
C GLU A 12 45.05 44.97 38.19
N GLN A 13 45.52 43.80 38.64
CA GLN A 13 45.36 42.53 37.87
C GLN A 13 44.20 41.58 38.23
N PRO A 14 43.51 41.62 39.39
CA PRO A 14 42.41 40.69 39.66
C PRO A 14 41.15 40.96 38.82
N ASP A 15 40.81 42.23 38.57
CA ASP A 15 39.50 42.62 38.00
C ASP A 15 39.42 42.35 36.49
N GLN A 16 40.52 42.47 35.74
CA GLN A 16 40.56 42.08 34.32
C GLN A 16 40.47 40.57 34.10
N LYS A 17 41.18 39.75 34.90
CA LYS A 17 41.10 38.27 34.80
C LYS A 17 39.72 37.76 35.22
N ALA A 18 39.12 38.36 36.26
CA ALA A 18 37.77 38.04 36.69
C ALA A 18 36.73 38.38 35.61
N ARG A 19 36.77 39.60 35.03
CA ARG A 19 35.89 40.00 33.92
C ARG A 19 36.06 39.11 32.68
N PHE A 20 37.30 38.83 32.28
CA PHE A 20 37.61 37.95 31.15
C PHE A 20 37.05 36.52 31.36
N SER A 21 37.16 35.97 32.58
CA SER A 21 36.59 34.65 32.92
C SER A 21 35.05 34.62 32.91
N VAL A 22 34.41 35.74 33.29
CA VAL A 22 32.94 35.91 33.26
C VAL A 22 32.44 36.02 31.83
N ASP A 23 33.17 36.71 30.95
CA ASP A 23 32.83 36.86 29.53
C ASP A 23 32.99 35.55 28.76
N ILE A 24 34.01 34.74 29.06
CA ILE A 24 34.16 33.38 28.50
C ILE A 24 33.00 32.47 28.92
N LYS A 25 32.59 32.49 30.20
CA LYS A 25 31.45 31.68 30.67
C LYS A 25 30.12 32.13 30.06
N ARG A 26 29.94 33.43 29.82
CA ARG A 26 28.76 33.97 29.12
C ARG A 26 28.73 33.54 27.66
N LEU A 27 29.87 33.63 26.97
CA LEU A 27 30.03 33.17 25.59
C LEU A 27 29.75 31.67 25.46
N ALA A 28 30.30 30.84 26.36
CA ALA A 28 30.07 29.40 26.37
C ALA A 28 28.58 29.06 26.55
N VAL A 29 27.86 29.74 27.45
CA VAL A 29 26.42 29.54 27.64
C VAL A 29 25.61 30.04 26.43
N ALA A 30 26.05 31.11 25.77
CA ALA A 30 25.42 31.59 24.54
C ALA A 30 25.58 30.57 23.40
N LEU A 31 26.79 30.06 23.17
CA LEU A 31 27.07 29.01 22.18
C LEU A 31 26.29 27.72 22.49
N LEU A 32 26.23 27.31 23.76
CA LEU A 32 25.41 26.17 24.17
C LEU A 32 23.93 26.43 23.88
N THR A 33 23.42 27.63 24.16
CA THR A 33 22.02 27.97 23.85
C THR A 33 21.76 27.90 22.34
N VAL A 34 22.67 28.42 21.50
CA VAL A 34 22.58 28.34 20.04
C VAL A 34 22.62 26.89 19.56
N PHE A 35 23.46 26.05 20.17
CA PHE A 35 23.46 24.62 19.90
C PHE A 35 22.09 24.00 20.16
N PHE A 36 21.43 24.28 21.29
CA PHE A 36 20.08 23.77 21.55
C PHE A 36 18.99 24.36 20.63
N MET A 37 19.20 25.56 20.09
CA MET A 37 18.25 26.21 19.17
C MET A 37 18.37 25.71 17.72
N VAL A 38 19.56 25.32 17.28
CA VAL A 38 19.85 24.97 15.87
C VAL A 38 20.63 23.67 15.74
N GLY A 39 21.72 23.52 16.49
CA GLY A 39 22.61 22.35 16.42
C GLY A 39 21.92 21.04 16.79
N LEU A 40 21.28 20.96 17.96
CA LEU A 40 20.56 19.78 18.42
C LEU A 40 19.40 19.40 17.48
N PRO A 41 18.50 20.31 17.06
CA PRO A 41 17.46 19.98 16.07
C PRO A 41 18.02 19.39 14.77
N VAL A 42 19.11 19.97 14.24
CA VAL A 42 19.74 19.48 13.00
C VAL A 42 20.42 18.12 13.24
N LEU A 43 21.09 17.92 14.38
CA LEU A 43 21.65 16.62 14.74
C LEU A 43 20.58 15.56 14.92
N THR A 44 19.45 15.89 15.56
CA THR A 44 18.29 15.00 15.68
C THR A 44 17.74 14.64 14.30
N LEU A 45 17.64 15.61 13.38
CA LEU A 45 17.23 15.34 12.00
C LEU A 45 18.18 14.35 11.32
N ILE A 46 19.50 14.64 11.35
CA ILE A 46 20.51 13.79 10.71
C ILE A 46 20.48 12.38 11.30
N ALA A 47 20.46 12.25 12.62
CA ALA A 47 20.41 10.95 13.30
C ALA A 47 19.14 10.17 12.92
N SER A 48 17.98 10.83 12.91
CA SER A 48 16.70 10.21 12.59
C SER A 48 16.61 9.78 11.12
N GLU A 49 17.13 10.60 10.21
CA GLU A 49 17.23 10.28 8.79
C GLU A 49 18.20 9.13 8.57
N VAL A 50 19.37 9.09 9.22
CA VAL A 50 20.31 7.96 9.13
C VAL A 50 19.68 6.66 9.61
N ILE A 51 18.92 6.68 10.72
CA ILE A 51 18.20 5.51 11.23
C ILE A 51 17.20 4.99 10.20
N VAL A 52 16.30 5.86 9.72
CA VAL A 52 15.23 5.46 8.79
C VAL A 52 15.77 5.08 7.42
N ARG A 53 16.84 5.73 6.97
CA ARG A 53 17.46 5.47 5.67
C ARG A 53 18.15 4.12 5.57
N GLY A 54 18.54 3.52 6.70
CA GLY A 54 18.97 2.13 6.73
C GLY A 54 17.92 1.17 6.15
N ALA A 55 16.63 1.47 6.33
CA ALA A 55 15.51 0.69 5.78
C ALA A 55 15.09 1.12 4.36
N LEU A 56 15.57 2.25 3.86
CA LEU A 56 15.18 2.80 2.54
C LEU A 56 16.28 2.65 1.48
N GLU A 57 17.40 2.01 1.84
CA GLU A 57 18.57 1.78 0.98
C GLU A 57 19.14 3.05 0.30
N MET A 58 18.82 4.24 0.82
CA MET A 58 19.28 5.53 0.28
C MET A 58 20.14 6.27 1.32
N PRO A 59 21.46 6.39 1.13
CA PRO A 59 22.33 7.09 2.07
C PRO A 59 21.89 8.54 2.35
N PHE A 60 22.10 9.00 3.57
CA PHE A 60 21.72 10.37 4.00
C PHE A 60 22.31 11.47 3.11
N LEU A 61 23.59 11.34 2.76
CA LEU A 61 24.29 12.35 1.96
C LEU A 61 23.71 12.48 0.56
N ASP A 62 23.28 11.37 -0.04
CA ASP A 62 22.69 11.37 -1.37
C ASP A 62 21.34 12.07 -1.35
N TRP A 63 20.52 11.80 -0.33
CA TRP A 63 19.26 12.52 -0.16
C TRP A 63 19.43 14.01 0.12
N ALA A 64 20.36 14.39 1.01
CA ALA A 64 20.60 15.79 1.32
C ALA A 64 21.05 16.59 0.08
N LYS A 65 21.81 15.94 -0.83
CA LYS A 65 22.24 16.51 -2.11
C LYS A 65 21.13 16.53 -3.16
N GLU A 66 20.43 15.43 -3.37
CA GLU A 66 19.40 15.31 -4.40
C GLU A 66 18.14 16.11 -4.05
N PHE A 67 17.77 16.17 -2.76
CA PHE A 67 16.54 16.79 -2.28
C PHE A 67 16.80 17.95 -1.31
N THR A 68 17.80 18.80 -1.61
CA THR A 68 18.26 19.89 -0.73
C THR A 68 17.14 20.80 -0.21
N LYS A 69 16.16 21.15 -1.05
CA LYS A 69 15.01 21.98 -0.64
C LYS A 69 14.14 21.28 0.42
N ARG A 70 13.96 19.96 0.29
CA ARG A 70 13.15 19.15 1.22
C ARG A 70 13.91 18.90 2.52
N PHE A 71 15.22 18.66 2.43
CA PHE A 71 16.11 18.63 3.60
C PHE A 71 16.03 19.94 4.39
N ALA A 72 16.18 21.09 3.71
CA ALA A 72 16.09 22.40 4.35
C ALA A 72 14.74 22.63 5.04
N LEU A 73 13.64 22.22 4.41
CA LEU A 73 12.31 22.33 5.01
C LEU A 73 12.16 21.46 6.27
N ASN A 74 12.67 20.23 6.26
CA ASN A 74 12.69 19.36 7.45
C ASN A 74 13.57 19.95 8.57
N ALA A 75 14.70 20.58 8.22
CA ALA A 75 15.56 21.25 9.18
C ALA A 75 14.85 22.44 9.83
N ILE A 76 14.20 23.30 9.03
CA ILE A 76 13.42 24.44 9.54
C ILE A 76 12.25 23.95 10.40
N LEU A 77 11.58 22.86 10.00
CA LEU A 77 10.52 22.22 10.78
C LEU A 77 11.00 21.82 12.18
N LEU A 78 12.14 21.13 12.29
CA LEU A 78 12.69 20.70 13.58
C LEU A 78 13.20 21.89 14.40
N ILE A 79 13.86 22.86 13.77
CA ILE A 79 14.29 24.09 14.43
C ILE A 79 13.09 24.83 15.04
N ALA A 80 12.00 24.98 14.29
CA ALA A 80 10.78 25.61 14.80
C ALA A 80 10.14 24.77 15.93
N LEU A 81 10.07 23.45 15.77
CA LEU A 81 9.52 22.54 16.78
C LEU A 81 10.26 22.62 18.12
N PHE A 82 11.59 22.69 18.10
CA PHE A 82 12.36 22.82 19.34
C PHE A 82 12.20 24.22 19.96
N ASN A 83 12.22 25.26 19.12
CA ASN A 83 12.19 26.64 19.58
C ASN A 83 10.82 27.12 20.13
N ILE A 84 9.75 26.32 20.03
CA ILE A 84 8.52 26.59 20.81
C ILE A 84 8.78 26.53 22.33
N PHE A 85 9.78 25.78 22.77
CA PHE A 85 10.15 25.68 24.18
C PHE A 85 11.13 26.78 24.62
N TYR A 86 11.61 27.63 23.70
CA TYR A 86 12.59 28.68 24.00
C TYR A 86 12.06 29.77 24.93
N ILE A 87 10.72 29.89 25.02
CA ILE A 87 10.04 30.76 25.99
C ILE A 87 10.30 30.33 27.44
N LEU A 88 10.63 29.05 27.68
CA LEU A 88 10.97 28.54 29.00
C LEU A 88 12.34 29.10 29.47
N PRO A 89 12.61 29.14 30.78
CA PRO A 89 13.94 29.46 31.29
C PRO A 89 15.00 28.54 30.67
N ARG A 90 16.22 29.05 30.42
CA ARG A 90 17.25 28.36 29.60
C ARG A 90 17.45 26.88 29.96
N LYS A 91 17.50 26.54 31.24
CA LYS A 91 17.65 25.14 31.71
C LYS A 91 16.48 24.26 31.28
N TRP A 92 15.26 24.76 31.45
CA TRP A 92 14.04 24.06 31.06
C TRP A 92 13.89 23.93 29.54
N PHE A 93 14.31 24.95 28.78
CA PHE A 93 14.42 24.84 27.33
C PHE A 93 15.37 23.70 26.93
N MET A 94 16.59 23.67 27.48
CA MET A 94 17.57 22.61 27.17
C MET A 94 17.05 21.20 27.53
N ILE A 95 16.46 21.04 28.71
CA ILE A 95 15.86 19.76 29.15
C ILE A 95 14.71 19.36 28.23
N SER A 96 13.81 20.28 27.88
CA SER A 96 12.68 20.02 26.98
C SER A 96 13.16 19.62 25.58
N SER A 97 14.20 20.30 25.06
CA SER A 97 14.81 19.97 23.78
C SER A 97 15.45 18.58 23.76
N LEU A 98 16.08 18.13 24.85
CA LEU A 98 16.57 16.75 24.96
C LEU A 98 15.41 15.75 24.93
N PHE A 99 14.34 16.04 25.66
CA PHE A 99 13.15 15.17 25.69
C PHE A 99 12.48 15.06 24.31
N VAL A 100 12.30 16.18 23.61
CA VAL A 100 11.79 16.21 22.23
C VAL A 100 12.71 15.41 21.30
N SER A 101 14.03 15.60 21.39
CA SER A 101 15.00 14.82 20.61
C SER A 101 14.85 13.32 20.85
N SER A 102 14.74 12.88 22.11
CA SER A 102 14.55 11.47 22.46
C SER A 102 13.26 10.88 21.86
N ILE A 103 12.14 11.60 21.95
CA ILE A 103 10.86 11.17 21.35
C ILE A 103 11.00 11.02 19.83
N LEU A 104 11.64 12.00 19.17
CA LEU A 104 11.81 12.01 17.73
C LEU A 104 12.72 10.87 17.25
N LEU A 105 13.74 10.50 18.02
CA LEU A 105 14.60 9.35 17.73
C LEU A 105 13.88 8.02 17.94
N VAL A 106 13.09 7.87 19.01
CA VAL A 106 12.22 6.69 19.22
C VAL A 106 11.24 6.56 18.06
N PHE A 107 10.64 7.66 17.63
CA PHE A 107 9.77 7.68 16.46
C PHE A 107 10.49 7.24 15.18
N ALA A 108 11.74 7.68 14.97
CA ALA A 108 12.56 7.25 13.84
C ALA A 108 12.87 5.75 13.86
N ILE A 109 13.23 5.20 15.02
CA ILE A 109 13.46 3.75 15.19
C ILE A 109 12.17 2.97 14.90
N ALA A 110 11.04 3.40 15.47
CA ALA A 110 9.75 2.77 15.21
C ALA A 110 9.37 2.82 13.72
N ASN A 111 9.68 3.94 13.04
CA ASN A 111 9.45 4.07 11.61
C ASN A 111 10.33 3.12 10.79
N LYS A 112 11.62 3.01 11.15
CA LYS A 112 12.57 2.06 10.54
C LYS A 112 12.03 0.63 10.64
N VAL A 113 11.69 0.18 11.85
CA VAL A 113 11.14 -1.17 12.09
C VAL A 113 9.87 -1.38 11.27
N LYS A 114 8.97 -0.39 11.21
CA LYS A 114 7.75 -0.51 10.43
C LYS A 114 8.02 -0.55 8.91
N LEU A 115 8.98 0.22 8.42
CA LEU A 115 9.40 0.19 7.02
C LEU A 115 9.99 -1.17 6.65
N GLU A 116 10.85 -1.75 7.49
CA GLU A 116 11.42 -3.08 7.28
C GLU A 116 10.33 -4.17 7.25
N ILE A 117 9.32 -4.09 8.13
CA ILE A 117 8.26 -5.12 8.22
C ILE A 117 7.14 -4.92 7.20
N ARG A 118 6.83 -3.67 6.80
CA ARG A 118 5.58 -3.36 6.08
C ARG A 118 5.75 -2.49 4.85
N ASN A 119 6.99 -2.12 4.49
CA ASN A 119 7.30 -1.18 3.42
C ASN A 119 6.42 0.09 3.45
N ALA A 120 6.01 0.52 4.65
CA ALA A 120 5.14 1.65 4.85
C ALA A 120 5.52 2.40 6.13
N PRO A 121 5.69 3.74 6.08
CA PRO A 121 6.05 4.53 7.24
C PRO A 121 4.91 4.56 8.26
N ILE A 122 5.19 5.00 9.49
CA ILE A 122 4.13 5.22 10.49
C ILE A 122 3.18 6.29 9.97
N ALA A 123 1.90 5.97 9.93
CA ALA A 123 0.81 6.88 9.63
C ALA A 123 0.15 7.35 10.93
N PHE A 124 -0.56 8.48 10.88
CA PHE A 124 -1.24 9.03 12.06
C PHE A 124 -2.26 8.06 12.68
N SER A 125 -2.92 7.23 11.86
CA SER A 125 -3.85 6.20 12.30
C SER A 125 -3.21 5.17 13.22
N ASP A 126 -1.94 4.83 13.03
CA ASP A 126 -1.26 3.81 13.83
C ASP A 126 -1.08 4.24 15.29
N LEU A 127 -0.95 5.54 15.54
CA LEU A 127 -0.88 6.10 16.90
C LEU A 127 -2.18 5.88 17.68
N THR A 128 -3.31 5.80 16.97
CA THR A 128 -4.62 5.50 17.60
C THR A 128 -4.82 4.01 17.86
N LEU A 129 -4.04 3.15 17.19
CA LEU A 129 -4.04 1.69 17.34
C LEU A 129 -3.03 1.18 18.37
N ILE A 130 -2.27 2.07 19.03
CA ILE A 130 -1.30 1.69 20.09
C ILE A 130 -1.97 0.89 21.22
N LYS A 131 -3.26 1.10 21.47
CA LYS A 131 -4.03 0.31 22.45
C LYS A 131 -4.25 -1.15 22.03
N GLU A 132 -4.22 -1.45 20.74
CA GLU A 132 -4.40 -2.80 20.19
C GLU A 132 -3.06 -3.57 20.08
N LEU A 133 -1.92 -2.89 20.27
CA LEU A 133 -0.57 -3.49 20.25
C LEU A 133 -0.22 -4.29 21.51
N GLN A 134 -1.08 -4.34 22.53
CA GLN A 134 -0.84 -5.11 23.77
C GLN A 134 -0.83 -6.63 23.57
N GLY A 135 -1.18 -7.14 22.38
CA GLY A 135 -1.23 -8.57 22.05
C GLY A 135 -0.20 -9.05 21.02
N LEU A 136 0.76 -8.23 20.60
CA LEU A 136 1.82 -8.66 19.69
C LEU A 136 3.03 -9.13 20.50
N GLU A 137 3.37 -10.42 20.38
CA GLU A 137 4.68 -10.92 20.77
C GLU A 137 5.74 -10.21 19.91
N ASN A 138 6.62 -9.44 20.55
CA ASN A 138 7.58 -8.57 19.85
C ASN A 138 8.66 -9.43 19.15
N PRO A 139 8.90 -9.24 17.84
CA PRO A 139 10.08 -9.78 17.17
C PRO A 139 11.33 -8.90 17.31
N ILE A 140 11.27 -7.81 18.09
CA ILE A 140 12.39 -6.88 18.24
C ILE A 140 13.29 -7.37 19.38
N GLU A 141 14.48 -7.89 19.04
CA GLU A 141 15.57 -8.06 20.00
C GLU A 141 16.05 -6.68 20.49
N LEU A 142 15.36 -6.14 21.49
CA LEU A 142 15.73 -4.87 22.11
C LEU A 142 17.04 -5.08 22.88
N ASN A 143 18.12 -4.44 22.44
CA ASN A 143 19.37 -4.40 23.19
C ASN A 143 19.17 -3.55 24.46
N LEU A 144 18.74 -4.22 25.54
CA LEU A 144 18.42 -3.59 26.82
C LEU A 144 19.60 -2.83 27.41
N VAL A 145 20.83 -3.31 27.18
CA VAL A 145 22.05 -2.64 27.65
C VAL A 145 22.24 -1.29 26.96
N ALA A 146 22.03 -1.22 25.65
CA ALA A 146 22.11 0.03 24.88
C ALA A 146 21.01 1.02 25.30
N ILE A 147 19.78 0.53 25.55
CA ILE A 147 18.65 1.36 26.01
C ILE A 147 18.93 1.94 27.41
N ILE A 148 19.37 1.10 28.36
CA ILE A 148 19.72 1.53 29.72
C ILE A 148 20.88 2.53 29.67
N GLY A 149 21.91 2.25 28.86
CA GLY A 149 23.04 3.18 28.66
C GLY A 149 22.61 4.55 28.12
N ALA A 150 21.69 4.57 27.14
CA ALA A 150 21.14 5.81 26.60
C ALA A 150 20.33 6.59 27.64
N ILE A 151 19.52 5.90 28.46
CA ILE A 151 18.75 6.53 29.55
C ILE A 151 19.69 7.12 30.62
N VAL A 152 20.70 6.36 31.07
CA VAL A 152 21.68 6.84 32.06
C VAL A 152 22.46 8.03 31.51
N GLY A 153 22.89 7.99 30.25
CA GLY A 153 23.55 9.11 29.59
C GLY A 153 22.66 10.36 29.51
N LEU A 154 21.38 10.19 29.14
CA LEU A 154 20.40 11.28 29.11
C LEU A 154 20.21 11.92 30.50
N VAL A 155 20.07 11.10 31.55
CA VAL A 155 19.95 11.55 32.93
C VAL A 155 21.21 12.31 33.37
N ALA A 156 22.40 11.80 33.05
CA ALA A 156 23.66 12.46 33.37
C ALA A 156 23.78 13.84 32.70
N VAL A 157 23.35 13.98 31.44
CA VAL A 157 23.33 15.28 30.74
C VAL A 157 22.30 16.23 31.37
N ILE A 158 21.13 15.75 31.77
CA ILE A 158 20.12 16.56 32.48
C ILE A 158 20.68 17.07 33.82
N VAL A 159 21.30 16.19 34.61
CA VAL A 159 21.97 16.54 35.87
C VAL A 159 23.05 17.59 35.63
N ALA A 160 23.90 17.40 34.61
CA ALA A 160 24.92 18.36 34.22
C ALA A 160 24.33 19.73 33.86
N ILE A 161 23.22 19.79 33.12
CA ILE A 161 22.54 21.06 32.79
C ILE A 161 22.00 21.74 34.05
N VAL A 162 21.41 20.97 34.98
CA VAL A 162 20.85 21.50 36.22
C VAL A 162 21.94 22.11 37.11
N PHE A 163 23.10 21.47 37.24
CA PHE A 163 24.15 21.92 38.16
C PHE A 163 25.19 22.84 37.51
N LEU A 164 25.58 22.62 36.25
CA LEU A 164 26.72 23.32 35.62
C LEU A 164 26.33 24.58 34.84
N VAL A 165 25.07 24.71 34.38
CA VAL A 165 24.66 25.88 33.60
C VAL A 165 24.33 27.06 34.55
N PRO A 166 25.08 28.18 34.51
CA PRO A 166 24.82 29.33 35.37
C PRO A 166 23.55 30.09 34.95
N ARG A 167 22.90 30.76 35.92
CA ARG A 167 21.73 31.63 35.68
C ARG A 167 22.21 33.03 35.26
N TYR A 168 22.00 33.40 34.01
CA TYR A 168 22.24 34.75 33.50
C TYR A 168 20.92 35.45 33.17
N LYS A 169 20.93 36.80 33.09
CA LYS A 169 19.77 37.58 32.63
C LYS A 169 19.35 37.12 31.23
N GLU A 170 18.05 36.98 31.03
CA GLU A 170 17.47 36.49 29.78
C GLU A 170 16.74 37.64 29.07
N PHE A 171 16.87 37.70 27.75
CA PHE A 171 16.19 38.68 26.92
C PHE A 171 14.79 38.16 26.55
N TRP A 172 13.82 38.40 27.42
CA TRP A 172 12.45 37.90 27.25
C TRP A 172 11.78 38.36 25.95
N VAL A 173 12.11 39.54 25.44
CA VAL A 173 11.62 40.03 24.14
C VAL A 173 12.11 39.14 23.00
N LEU A 174 13.39 38.78 22.98
CA LEU A 174 13.96 37.87 21.98
C LEU A 174 13.34 36.47 22.10
N LYS A 175 13.14 35.99 23.33
CA LYS A 175 12.47 34.71 23.58
C LYS A 175 11.05 34.67 23.03
N ALA A 176 10.27 35.70 23.32
CA ALA A 176 8.91 35.86 22.81
C ALA A 176 8.92 35.95 21.27
N ALA A 177 9.84 36.71 20.68
CA ALA A 177 9.96 36.82 19.22
C ALA A 177 10.27 35.46 18.56
N VAL A 178 11.27 34.72 19.04
CA VAL A 178 11.63 33.39 18.51
C VAL A 178 10.50 32.38 18.68
N PHE A 179 9.84 32.40 19.84
CA PHE A 179 8.66 31.58 20.11
C PHE A 179 7.53 31.87 19.11
N LEU A 180 7.17 33.15 18.95
CA LEU A 180 6.09 33.58 18.04
C LEU A 180 6.41 33.24 16.59
N VAL A 181 7.67 33.43 16.14
CA VAL A 181 8.10 33.05 14.79
C VAL A 181 8.02 31.54 14.59
N SER A 182 8.42 30.75 15.59
CA SER A 182 8.36 29.29 15.53
C SER A 182 6.93 28.78 15.47
N VAL A 183 6.05 29.33 16.32
CA VAL A 183 4.60 29.02 16.32
C VAL A 183 3.95 29.44 15.00
N ALA A 184 4.27 30.64 14.49
CA ALA A 184 3.77 31.11 13.21
C ALA A 184 4.21 30.20 12.06
N PHE A 185 5.48 29.79 12.03
CA PHE A 185 5.99 28.85 11.03
C PHE A 185 5.28 27.50 11.11
N LEU A 186 5.15 26.90 12.30
CA LEU A 186 4.46 25.61 12.47
C LEU A 186 2.99 25.70 12.07
N TYR A 187 2.32 26.81 12.40
CA TYR A 187 0.96 27.06 11.94
C TYR A 187 0.88 27.13 10.41
N ILE A 188 1.77 27.89 9.76
CA ILE A 188 1.83 27.98 8.29
C ILE A 188 2.13 26.61 7.66
N PHE A 189 3.06 25.85 8.22
CA PHE A 189 3.42 24.51 7.75
C PHE A 189 2.27 23.50 7.89
N ILE A 190 1.53 23.53 9.00
CA ILE A 190 0.38 22.64 9.19
C ILE A 190 -0.81 23.08 8.35
N ALA A 191 -1.16 24.37 8.37
CA ALA A 191 -2.32 24.94 7.69
C ALA A 191 -2.15 25.12 6.16
N GLU A 192 -0.90 25.21 5.68
CA GLU A 192 -0.53 25.56 4.29
C GLU A 192 -1.20 26.86 3.81
N LYS A 193 -1.36 27.81 4.74
CA LYS A 193 -1.90 29.15 4.49
C LYS A 193 -1.08 30.19 5.27
N PRO A 194 -0.78 31.37 4.70
CA PRO A 194 -1.16 31.83 3.35
C PRO A 194 -0.30 31.23 2.22
N VAL A 195 0.89 30.74 2.54
CA VAL A 195 1.77 30.02 1.61
C VAL A 195 1.75 28.53 1.92
N SER A 196 2.14 27.71 0.96
CA SER A 196 2.15 26.25 1.06
C SER A 196 3.60 25.73 1.03
N PRO A 197 4.32 25.65 2.17
CA PRO A 197 5.72 25.24 2.21
C PRO A 197 5.97 23.90 1.55
N MET A 198 5.09 22.91 1.75
CA MET A 198 5.23 21.58 1.15
C MET A 198 5.12 21.63 -0.39
N LYS A 199 4.22 22.46 -0.94
CA LYS A 199 4.12 22.66 -2.40
C LYS A 199 5.33 23.40 -2.96
N MET A 200 5.87 24.38 -2.23
CA MET A 200 7.05 25.16 -2.66
C MET A 200 8.30 24.28 -2.86
N VAL A 201 8.46 23.25 -2.05
CA VAL A 201 9.56 22.27 -2.16
C VAL A 201 9.17 21.01 -2.93
N GLN A 202 7.98 21.00 -3.55
CA GLN A 202 7.43 19.89 -4.32
C GLN A 202 7.48 18.57 -3.54
N PHE A 203 6.99 18.55 -2.30
CA PHE A 203 6.78 17.29 -1.59
C PHE A 203 5.95 16.36 -2.49
N GLN A 204 6.47 15.15 -2.68
CA GLN A 204 5.83 14.16 -3.52
C GLN A 204 5.00 13.24 -2.67
N ASN A 205 3.74 13.08 -3.03
CA ASN A 205 2.96 11.99 -2.49
C ASN A 205 3.11 10.79 -3.42
N THR A 206 4.01 9.86 -3.09
CA THR A 206 4.12 8.57 -3.80
C THR A 206 3.19 7.58 -3.12
N TRP A 207 1.93 7.63 -3.52
CA TRP A 207 0.83 6.94 -2.85
C TRP A 207 0.85 5.42 -3.09
N TRP A 208 1.38 4.95 -4.22
CA TRP A 208 1.59 3.52 -4.52
C TRP A 208 2.78 2.89 -3.78
N ARG A 209 3.70 3.71 -3.26
CA ARG A 209 4.89 3.31 -2.48
C ARG A 209 5.20 4.37 -1.42
N GLN A 210 4.60 4.23 -0.23
CA GLN A 210 4.71 5.23 0.84
C GLN A 210 6.14 5.37 1.38
N GLU A 211 6.96 4.32 1.25
CA GLU A 211 8.39 4.31 1.51
C GLU A 211 9.16 5.24 0.57
N LEU A 212 8.81 5.31 -0.72
CA LEU A 212 9.40 6.29 -1.65
C LEU A 212 9.08 7.72 -1.22
N GLY A 213 7.93 7.95 -0.60
CA GLY A 213 7.47 9.25 -0.17
C GLY A 213 8.30 9.72 1.01
N THR A 214 8.55 8.81 1.95
CA THR A 214 9.49 9.01 3.07
C THR A 214 10.91 9.22 2.57
N MET A 215 11.39 8.38 1.64
CA MET A 215 12.72 8.46 1.04
C MET A 215 12.97 9.83 0.42
N ARG A 216 11.98 10.38 -0.29
CA ARG A 216 12.05 11.63 -1.04
C ARG A 216 11.74 12.87 -0.21
N ASN A 217 10.75 12.83 0.68
CA ASN A 217 10.31 14.00 1.46
C ASN A 217 11.03 14.16 2.80
N GLY A 218 11.69 13.11 3.31
CA GLY A 218 12.21 13.07 4.67
C GLY A 218 11.16 12.64 5.69
N LEU A 219 11.60 12.03 6.79
CA LEU A 219 10.77 11.35 7.78
C LEU A 219 9.65 12.24 8.33
N TYR A 220 10.01 13.39 8.91
CA TYR A 220 9.06 14.22 9.64
C TYR A 220 8.13 14.99 8.72
N GLY A 221 8.66 15.54 7.63
CA GLY A 221 7.87 16.21 6.60
C GLY A 221 6.85 15.26 5.98
N ASN A 222 7.26 14.03 5.66
CA ASN A 222 6.35 13.01 5.12
C ASN A 222 5.30 12.60 6.16
N PHE A 223 5.68 12.43 7.43
CA PHE A 223 4.72 12.11 8.48
C PHE A 223 3.63 13.19 8.62
N VAL A 224 4.00 14.48 8.59
CA VAL A 224 3.01 15.56 8.65
C VAL A 224 2.13 15.59 7.40
N LEU A 225 2.70 15.31 6.21
CA LEU A 225 1.92 15.17 4.97
C LEU A 225 0.86 14.06 5.10
N LEU A 226 1.25 12.86 5.53
CA LEU A 226 0.34 11.72 5.73
C LEU A 226 -0.69 11.99 6.83
N ALA A 227 -0.28 12.63 7.94
CA ALA A 227 -1.19 12.97 9.04
C ALA A 227 -2.30 13.93 8.61
N LYS A 228 -2.01 14.84 7.67
CA LYS A 228 -3.00 15.75 7.11
C LYS A 228 -3.97 15.03 6.18
N GLN A 229 -3.49 14.06 5.41
CA GLN A 229 -4.33 13.24 4.53
C GLN A 229 -5.27 12.31 5.29
N ASN A 230 -4.95 11.99 6.55
CA ASN A 230 -5.83 11.21 7.41
C ASN A 230 -7.00 12.03 8.01
N LYS A 231 -6.91 13.37 8.05
CA LYS A 231 -7.99 14.22 8.60
C LYS A 231 -9.01 14.57 7.54
N ILE A 232 -10.02 13.71 7.39
CA ILE A 232 -11.15 13.95 6.48
C ILE A 232 -12.33 14.53 7.28
N ASN A 233 -12.78 15.72 6.88
CA ASN A 233 -13.92 16.38 7.51
C ASN A 233 -15.23 15.68 7.15
N PRO A 234 -16.20 15.60 8.07
CA PRO A 234 -17.50 15.01 7.79
C PRO A 234 -18.24 15.80 6.70
N PRO A 235 -18.97 15.11 5.79
CA PRO A 235 -19.93 15.76 4.91
C PRO A 235 -20.95 16.58 5.70
N LYS A 236 -21.43 17.68 5.12
CA LYS A 236 -22.49 18.51 5.75
C LYS A 236 -23.72 17.64 6.03
N GLY A 237 -24.24 17.71 7.26
CA GLY A 237 -25.41 16.95 7.67
C GLY A 237 -25.14 15.50 8.14
N TYR A 238 -23.88 15.12 8.32
CA TYR A 238 -23.52 13.83 8.90
C TYR A 238 -24.04 13.71 10.35
N SER A 239 -24.93 12.74 10.57
CA SER A 239 -25.50 12.40 11.88
C SER A 239 -26.03 10.96 11.86
N GLU A 240 -26.23 10.36 13.03
CA GLU A 240 -26.85 9.04 13.17
C GLU A 240 -28.23 8.97 12.48
N GLN A 241 -29.05 10.01 12.66
CA GLN A 241 -30.36 10.11 12.03
C GLN A 241 -30.27 10.10 10.50
N THR A 242 -29.25 10.76 9.93
CA THR A 242 -29.05 10.79 8.48
C THR A 242 -28.65 9.42 7.95
N ILE A 243 -27.74 8.72 8.64
CA ILE A 243 -27.33 7.35 8.28
C ILE A 243 -28.52 6.38 8.35
N GLY A 244 -29.33 6.45 9.41
CA GLY A 244 -30.55 5.63 9.53
C GLY A 244 -31.58 5.92 8.41
N LYS A 245 -31.73 7.18 7.99
CA LYS A 245 -32.58 7.56 6.84
C LYS A 245 -32.06 6.97 5.52
N ILE A 246 -30.75 6.92 5.33
CA ILE A 246 -30.13 6.29 4.15
C ILE A 246 -30.45 4.79 4.15
N GLY A 247 -30.23 4.09 5.26
CA GLY A 247 -30.59 2.66 5.37
C GLY A 247 -32.07 2.37 5.13
N ALA A 248 -32.97 3.21 5.64
CA ALA A 248 -34.41 3.06 5.40
C ALA A 248 -34.82 3.36 3.95
N LYS A 249 -34.15 4.30 3.28
CA LYS A 249 -34.42 4.69 1.88
C LYS A 249 -33.96 3.62 0.89
N TYR A 250 -32.76 3.07 1.07
CA TYR A 250 -32.14 2.15 0.14
C TYR A 250 -32.15 0.74 0.72
N LYS A 251 -33.21 0.00 0.39
CA LYS A 251 -33.33 -1.43 0.70
C LYS A 251 -32.95 -2.24 -0.54
N PRO A 252 -32.10 -3.27 -0.40
CA PRO A 252 -31.78 -4.14 -1.52
C PRO A 252 -33.04 -4.85 -2.01
N SER A 253 -33.20 -4.94 -3.33
CA SER A 253 -34.14 -5.88 -3.92
C SER A 253 -33.62 -7.30 -3.73
N VAL A 254 -34.53 -8.25 -3.53
CA VAL A 254 -34.21 -9.69 -3.64
C VAL A 254 -34.37 -10.04 -5.12
N PRO A 255 -33.29 -10.33 -5.86
CA PRO A 255 -33.42 -10.77 -7.23
C PRO A 255 -34.22 -12.08 -7.28
N ALA A 256 -35.02 -12.29 -8.32
CA ALA A 256 -35.61 -13.60 -8.54
C ALA A 256 -34.47 -14.59 -8.84
N ALA A 257 -34.40 -15.70 -8.09
CA ALA A 257 -33.44 -16.75 -8.38
C ALA A 257 -33.68 -17.26 -9.81
N LYS A 258 -32.71 -17.09 -10.68
CA LYS A 258 -32.73 -17.59 -12.06
C LYS A 258 -31.75 -18.76 -12.15
N GLY A 259 -32.24 -19.93 -12.56
CA GLY A 259 -31.39 -21.07 -12.87
C GLY A 259 -30.55 -21.59 -11.70
N GLU A 260 -29.47 -22.27 -12.04
CA GLU A 260 -28.45 -22.73 -11.10
C GLU A 260 -27.56 -21.56 -10.66
N LYS A 261 -27.07 -21.59 -9.41
CA LYS A 261 -26.14 -20.57 -8.92
C LYS A 261 -24.85 -20.63 -9.74
N PRO A 262 -24.39 -19.51 -10.34
CA PRO A 262 -23.13 -19.50 -11.07
C PRO A 262 -21.94 -19.29 -10.15
N ASN A 263 -20.75 -19.75 -10.56
CA ASN A 263 -19.48 -19.22 -10.07
C ASN A 263 -19.35 -17.76 -10.52
N VAL A 264 -18.72 -16.91 -9.72
CA VAL A 264 -18.53 -15.49 -10.03
C VAL A 264 -17.05 -15.14 -9.89
N ILE A 265 -16.44 -14.68 -10.99
CA ILE A 265 -15.01 -14.41 -11.05
C ILE A 265 -14.81 -12.94 -11.42
N PHE A 266 -14.19 -12.18 -10.53
CA PHE A 266 -13.65 -10.86 -10.83
C PHE A 266 -12.19 -11.05 -11.22
N LEU A 267 -11.88 -10.89 -12.50
CA LEU A 267 -10.52 -10.96 -13.01
C LEU A 267 -10.06 -9.54 -13.37
N MET A 268 -9.36 -8.93 -12.42
CA MET A 268 -8.71 -7.65 -12.62
C MET A 268 -7.32 -7.87 -13.21
N SER A 269 -7.16 -7.53 -14.49
CA SER A 269 -5.93 -7.73 -15.24
C SER A 269 -5.04 -6.48 -15.13
N GLU A 270 -3.83 -6.67 -14.60
CA GLU A 270 -2.88 -5.58 -14.34
C GLU A 270 -2.56 -4.80 -15.61
N ALA A 271 -2.72 -3.47 -15.54
CA ALA A 271 -2.42 -2.54 -16.60
C ALA A 271 -3.05 -2.89 -17.97
N PHE A 272 -4.14 -3.67 -18.00
CA PHE A 272 -4.77 -4.08 -19.25
C PHE A 272 -5.58 -2.93 -19.86
N ILE A 273 -5.22 -2.53 -21.08
CA ILE A 273 -5.99 -1.61 -21.91
C ILE A 273 -6.02 -2.13 -23.34
N ASP A 274 -6.96 -1.68 -24.18
CA ASP A 274 -6.89 -1.95 -25.62
C ASP A 274 -5.66 -1.25 -26.21
N PRO A 275 -4.65 -1.97 -26.74
CA PRO A 275 -3.46 -1.35 -27.30
C PRO A 275 -3.76 -0.40 -28.46
N TYR A 276 -4.90 -0.53 -29.14
CA TYR A 276 -5.32 0.42 -30.18
C TYR A 276 -5.65 1.81 -29.65
N SER A 277 -5.80 1.99 -28.33
CA SER A 277 -5.87 3.31 -27.69
C SER A 277 -4.61 4.16 -27.94
N PHE A 278 -3.45 3.53 -28.16
CA PHE A 278 -2.22 4.21 -28.56
C PHE A 278 -2.24 4.69 -30.02
N GLY A 279 -3.24 4.28 -30.82
CA GLY A 279 -3.38 4.59 -32.23
C GLY A 279 -3.31 3.33 -33.10
N LYS A 280 -4.48 2.86 -33.57
CA LYS A 280 -4.62 1.67 -34.43
C LYS A 280 -3.70 1.68 -35.66
N GLN A 281 -3.38 2.86 -36.21
CA GLN A 281 -2.46 3.00 -37.35
C GLN A 281 -1.07 2.41 -37.10
N TYR A 282 -0.62 2.36 -35.84
CA TYR A 282 0.70 1.88 -35.45
C TYR A 282 0.83 0.36 -35.46
N PHE A 283 -0.29 -0.37 -35.54
CA PHE A 283 -0.32 -1.82 -35.43
C PHE A 283 -0.44 -2.52 -36.79
N THR A 284 0.22 -3.66 -36.94
CA THR A 284 0.17 -4.57 -38.10
C THR A 284 -0.97 -5.58 -37.98
N GLU A 285 -1.18 -6.13 -36.79
CA GLU A 285 -2.22 -7.11 -36.47
C GLU A 285 -2.89 -6.79 -35.13
N ASP A 286 -3.93 -7.54 -34.81
CA ASP A 286 -4.68 -7.40 -33.57
C ASP A 286 -3.95 -8.10 -32.40
N PRO A 287 -3.50 -7.36 -31.37
CA PRO A 287 -2.85 -7.97 -30.21
C PRO A 287 -3.82 -8.65 -29.24
N ILE A 288 -5.11 -8.31 -29.24
CA ILE A 288 -6.10 -8.78 -28.24
C ILE A 288 -7.41 -9.35 -28.87
N PRO A 289 -7.31 -10.32 -29.79
CA PRO A 289 -8.48 -10.82 -30.51
C PRO A 289 -9.52 -11.50 -29.60
N ASN A 290 -9.11 -12.21 -28.54
CA ASN A 290 -10.04 -12.92 -27.67
C ASN A 290 -10.87 -11.94 -26.82
N PHE A 291 -10.21 -10.96 -26.21
CA PHE A 291 -10.86 -9.88 -25.49
C PHE A 291 -11.83 -9.14 -26.40
N ARG A 292 -11.43 -8.79 -27.63
CA ARG A 292 -12.31 -8.02 -28.53
C ARG A 292 -13.55 -8.80 -28.95
N LYS A 293 -13.43 -10.12 -29.14
CA LYS A 293 -14.59 -11.01 -29.35
C LYS A 293 -15.52 -10.95 -28.14
N LEU A 294 -15.01 -11.25 -26.95
CA LEU A 294 -15.78 -11.29 -25.69
C LEU A 294 -16.44 -9.94 -25.38
N PHE A 295 -15.71 -8.84 -25.61
CA PHE A 295 -16.22 -7.48 -25.48
C PHE A 295 -17.44 -7.28 -26.38
N SER A 296 -17.42 -7.72 -27.64
CA SER A 296 -18.56 -7.54 -28.56
C SER A 296 -19.77 -8.43 -28.27
N GLU A 297 -19.57 -9.59 -27.63
CA GLU A 297 -20.62 -10.60 -27.38
C GLU A 297 -21.28 -10.44 -25.99
N SER A 298 -20.61 -9.77 -25.05
CA SER A 298 -20.99 -9.71 -23.64
C SER A 298 -21.43 -8.31 -23.21
N MET A 299 -21.91 -8.14 -21.97
CA MET A 299 -22.05 -6.78 -21.41
C MET A 299 -20.66 -6.14 -21.36
N HIS A 300 -20.52 -4.89 -21.78
CA HIS A 300 -19.21 -4.24 -21.94
C HIS A 300 -19.32 -2.73 -21.83
N GLY A 301 -18.17 -2.06 -21.80
CA GLY A 301 -18.12 -0.61 -21.87
C GLY A 301 -16.79 -0.06 -21.40
N THR A 302 -16.79 1.23 -21.05
CA THR A 302 -15.64 1.91 -20.48
C THR A 302 -15.75 1.96 -18.97
N MET A 303 -14.73 1.43 -18.29
CA MET A 303 -14.51 1.68 -16.87
C MET A 303 -13.67 2.95 -16.69
N TYR A 304 -14.17 3.86 -15.86
CA TYR A 304 -13.50 5.09 -15.47
C TYR A 304 -12.63 4.78 -14.25
N SER A 305 -11.38 4.40 -14.50
CA SER A 305 -10.45 4.03 -13.44
C SER A 305 -10.17 5.23 -12.53
N PRO A 306 -10.14 5.05 -11.20
CA PRO A 306 -9.66 6.08 -10.29
C PRO A 306 -8.16 6.36 -10.42
N GLU A 307 -7.40 5.53 -11.16
CA GLU A 307 -5.96 5.52 -11.12
C GLU A 307 -5.27 5.51 -12.49
N PHE A 308 -3.98 5.82 -12.48
CA PHE A 308 -3.08 5.79 -13.63
C PHE A 308 -1.70 5.29 -13.19
N GLY A 309 -1.17 4.28 -13.88
CA GLY A 309 0.23 3.84 -13.76
C GLY A 309 0.61 3.17 -12.44
N GLY A 310 -0.37 2.85 -11.61
CA GLY A 310 -0.22 2.23 -10.30
C GLY A 310 -1.52 2.42 -9.51
N GLY A 311 -1.60 1.88 -8.29
CA GLY A 311 -2.76 2.11 -7.43
C GLY A 311 -3.87 1.09 -7.48
N THR A 312 -3.65 -0.04 -8.14
CA THR A 312 -4.46 -1.25 -8.25
C THR A 312 -5.41 -1.48 -7.06
N ALA A 313 -4.90 -1.40 -5.82
CA ALA A 313 -5.69 -1.57 -4.59
C ALA A 313 -6.88 -0.61 -4.42
N ASN A 314 -6.88 0.58 -5.05
CA ASN A 314 -8.03 1.48 -5.05
C ASN A 314 -9.12 1.02 -6.01
N VAL A 315 -8.75 0.43 -7.15
CA VAL A 315 -9.69 -0.18 -8.09
C VAL A 315 -10.34 -1.40 -7.43
N GLU A 316 -9.55 -2.23 -6.76
CA GLU A 316 -10.06 -3.35 -5.95
C GLU A 316 -11.01 -2.87 -4.85
N PHE A 317 -10.62 -1.82 -4.13
CA PHE A 317 -11.44 -1.22 -3.09
C PHE A 317 -12.81 -0.80 -3.65
N GLU A 318 -12.83 -0.11 -4.79
CA GLU A 318 -14.08 0.27 -5.43
C GLU A 318 -14.89 -0.97 -5.83
N ALA A 319 -14.30 -1.88 -6.62
CA ALA A 319 -14.96 -3.07 -7.15
C ALA A 319 -15.56 -3.98 -6.07
N LEU A 320 -14.84 -4.17 -4.97
CA LEU A 320 -15.26 -5.08 -3.90
C LEU A 320 -16.22 -4.44 -2.89
N THR A 321 -16.13 -3.14 -2.63
CA THR A 321 -16.93 -2.50 -1.57
C THR A 321 -18.13 -1.70 -2.08
N GLY A 322 -18.14 -1.34 -3.36
CA GLY A 322 -19.12 -0.40 -3.92
C GLY A 322 -18.92 1.06 -3.48
N LEU A 323 -17.92 1.33 -2.65
CA LEU A 323 -17.49 2.66 -2.22
C LEU A 323 -16.59 3.29 -3.30
N SER A 324 -16.30 4.58 -3.19
CA SER A 324 -15.51 5.29 -4.21
C SER A 324 -14.29 6.00 -3.66
N ARG A 325 -13.18 5.83 -4.38
CA ARG A 325 -11.97 6.60 -4.23
C ARG A 325 -12.21 8.09 -4.45
N GLN A 326 -13.14 8.50 -5.31
CA GLN A 326 -13.41 9.93 -5.60
C GLN A 326 -13.94 10.72 -4.38
N PHE A 327 -14.31 10.05 -3.29
CA PHE A 327 -14.76 10.69 -2.05
C PHE A 327 -13.63 10.89 -1.02
N MET A 328 -12.41 10.46 -1.34
CA MET A 328 -11.21 10.57 -0.51
C MET A 328 -10.25 11.66 -1.05
N PRO A 329 -9.36 12.22 -0.20
CA PRO A 329 -8.33 13.17 -0.66
C PRO A 329 -7.46 12.54 -1.74
N ASP A 330 -7.11 13.26 -2.82
CA ASP A 330 -6.26 12.76 -3.93
C ASP A 330 -4.95 12.09 -3.46
N ASN A 331 -4.44 11.11 -4.23
CA ASN A 331 -3.22 10.35 -3.94
C ASN A 331 -3.26 9.56 -2.61
N THR A 332 -4.23 8.67 -2.43
CA THR A 332 -4.38 7.86 -1.21
C THR A 332 -4.72 6.44 -1.62
N VAL A 333 -4.08 5.45 -0.99
CA VAL A 333 -4.44 4.04 -1.15
C VAL A 333 -5.37 3.62 -0.02
N ALA A 334 -6.63 3.35 -0.35
CA ALA A 334 -7.69 3.07 0.60
C ALA A 334 -7.34 1.91 1.54
N TYR A 335 -6.81 0.80 1.00
CA TYR A 335 -6.39 -0.37 1.78
C TYR A 335 -5.38 -0.02 2.88
N GLN A 336 -4.31 0.69 2.52
CA GLN A 336 -3.22 0.98 3.42
C GLN A 336 -3.57 2.04 4.48
N LEU A 337 -4.43 3.01 4.15
CA LEU A 337 -4.72 4.14 5.03
C LEU A 337 -6.03 3.98 5.80
N TYR A 338 -7.07 3.40 5.19
CA TYR A 338 -8.45 3.55 5.67
C TYR A 338 -9.14 2.21 5.99
N VAL A 339 -8.78 1.11 5.34
CA VAL A 339 -9.40 -0.20 5.61
C VAL A 339 -8.73 -0.90 6.79
N LYS A 340 -9.12 -0.50 8.02
CA LYS A 340 -8.59 -1.06 9.28
C LYS A 340 -9.57 -1.94 10.04
N LYS A 341 -10.85 -1.89 9.67
CA LYS A 341 -11.96 -2.61 10.29
C LYS A 341 -12.79 -3.27 9.19
N PRO A 342 -13.67 -4.24 9.54
CA PRO A 342 -14.60 -4.81 8.59
C PRO A 342 -15.43 -3.75 7.85
N LEU A 343 -15.65 -3.97 6.56
CA LEU A 343 -16.42 -3.11 5.67
C LEU A 343 -17.41 -3.96 4.87
N PRO A 344 -18.60 -3.41 4.52
CA PRO A 344 -19.47 -4.07 3.56
C PRO A 344 -18.70 -4.35 2.27
N SER A 345 -18.85 -5.55 1.74
CA SER A 345 -18.23 -5.96 0.49
C SER A 345 -19.09 -6.98 -0.24
N VAL A 346 -18.82 -7.15 -1.53
CA VAL A 346 -19.41 -8.21 -2.34
C VAL A 346 -19.01 -9.61 -1.86
N ALA A 347 -17.82 -9.76 -1.27
CA ALA A 347 -17.37 -11.05 -0.71
C ALA A 347 -18.21 -11.46 0.51
N TYR A 348 -18.59 -10.52 1.39
CA TYR A 348 -19.54 -10.82 2.47
C TYR A 348 -20.88 -11.31 1.90
N LEU A 349 -21.42 -10.61 0.91
CA LEU A 349 -22.71 -10.93 0.31
C LEU A 349 -22.73 -12.31 -0.37
N PHE A 350 -21.68 -12.66 -1.12
CA PHE A 350 -21.56 -14.00 -1.69
C PHE A 350 -21.41 -15.08 -0.61
N ARG A 351 -20.60 -14.83 0.42
CA ARG A 351 -20.42 -15.77 1.53
C ARG A 351 -21.73 -16.04 2.27
N GLU A 352 -22.52 -15.01 2.52
CA GLU A 352 -23.86 -15.13 3.12
C GLU A 352 -24.84 -15.90 2.22
N ALA A 353 -24.66 -15.80 0.90
CA ALA A 353 -25.41 -16.58 -0.08
C ALA A 353 -24.93 -18.03 -0.24
N GLY A 354 -23.94 -18.46 0.57
CA GLY A 354 -23.41 -19.82 0.61
C GLY A 354 -22.30 -20.09 -0.40
N TYR A 355 -21.59 -19.05 -0.84
CA TYR A 355 -20.41 -19.20 -1.69
C TYR A 355 -19.14 -19.36 -0.86
N GLU A 356 -18.17 -20.10 -1.39
CA GLU A 356 -16.78 -19.99 -0.94
C GLU A 356 -16.15 -18.74 -1.58
N THR A 357 -15.52 -17.89 -0.76
CA THR A 357 -14.95 -16.62 -1.25
C THR A 357 -13.43 -16.62 -1.15
N THR A 358 -12.79 -16.52 -2.32
CA THR A 358 -11.33 -16.66 -2.43
C THR A 358 -10.75 -15.45 -3.15
N ALA A 359 -9.78 -14.79 -2.51
CA ALA A 359 -8.93 -13.83 -3.21
C ALA A 359 -7.71 -14.55 -3.80
N ILE A 360 -7.25 -14.16 -4.98
CA ILE A 360 -6.11 -14.75 -5.68
C ILE A 360 -5.20 -13.62 -6.19
N HIS A 361 -3.90 -13.71 -5.92
CA HIS A 361 -2.93 -12.77 -6.47
C HIS A 361 -1.57 -13.44 -6.60
N SER A 362 -0.99 -13.47 -7.80
CA SER A 362 0.31 -14.09 -8.09
C SER A 362 1.52 -13.26 -7.61
N PHE A 363 1.34 -12.50 -6.52
CA PHE A 363 2.39 -11.72 -5.88
C PHE A 363 2.27 -11.79 -4.36
N TYR A 364 3.20 -11.16 -3.65
CA TYR A 364 3.33 -11.27 -2.20
C TYR A 364 2.06 -10.91 -1.42
N ASN A 365 1.79 -11.71 -0.39
CA ASN A 365 0.60 -11.60 0.47
C ASN A 365 0.45 -10.24 1.17
N TRP A 366 1.58 -9.62 1.53
CA TRP A 366 1.63 -8.39 2.31
C TRP A 366 1.49 -7.13 1.45
N TYR A 367 1.64 -7.24 0.11
CA TYR A 367 1.60 -6.11 -0.80
C TYR A 367 0.23 -5.39 -0.73
N TYR A 368 0.25 -4.06 -0.70
CA TYR A 368 -0.90 -3.19 -0.40
C TYR A 368 -1.69 -3.51 0.89
N GLN A 369 -1.14 -4.30 1.82
CA GLN A 369 -1.86 -4.82 2.99
C GLN A 369 -3.05 -5.74 2.62
N ARG A 370 -2.98 -6.46 1.48
CA ARG A 370 -4.05 -7.37 1.04
C ARG A 370 -4.39 -8.43 2.08
N ARG A 371 -3.41 -9.08 2.71
CA ARG A 371 -3.68 -10.11 3.75
C ARG A 371 -4.67 -9.66 4.83
N PRO A 372 -4.44 -8.57 5.60
CA PRO A 372 -5.41 -8.11 6.58
C PRO A 372 -6.66 -7.46 5.97
N VAL A 373 -6.55 -6.85 4.78
CA VAL A 373 -7.69 -6.21 4.12
C VAL A 373 -8.70 -7.25 3.61
N TYR A 374 -8.28 -8.29 2.90
CA TYR A 374 -9.17 -9.34 2.43
C TYR A 374 -9.88 -10.06 3.58
N LYS A 375 -9.20 -10.24 4.72
CA LYS A 375 -9.86 -10.68 5.95
C LYS A 375 -10.98 -9.72 6.37
N ASN A 376 -10.70 -8.42 6.43
CA ASN A 376 -11.69 -7.40 6.78
C ASN A 376 -12.83 -7.27 5.75
N LEU A 377 -12.56 -7.57 4.48
CA LEU A 377 -13.55 -7.61 3.40
C LEU A 377 -14.33 -8.93 3.37
N GLY A 378 -14.09 -9.87 4.28
CA GLY A 378 -14.97 -11.03 4.46
C GLY A 378 -14.60 -12.28 3.65
N PHE A 379 -13.45 -12.30 2.97
CA PHE A 379 -13.00 -13.49 2.25
C PHE A 379 -12.83 -14.70 3.19
N ASN A 380 -13.11 -15.90 2.69
CA ASN A 380 -12.82 -17.17 3.37
C ASN A 380 -11.30 -17.44 3.35
N ARG A 381 -10.64 -17.15 2.23
CA ARG A 381 -9.20 -17.37 2.07
C ARG A 381 -8.55 -16.41 1.07
N PHE A 382 -7.23 -16.37 1.10
CA PHE A 382 -6.41 -15.64 0.12
C PHE A 382 -5.28 -16.53 -0.37
N VAL A 383 -5.19 -16.77 -1.67
CA VAL A 383 -4.08 -17.48 -2.33
C VAL A 383 -3.11 -16.44 -2.90
N PRO A 384 -2.05 -16.07 -2.17
CA PRO A 384 -1.00 -15.21 -2.71
C PRO A 384 0.04 -16.04 -3.46
N GLY A 385 0.98 -15.38 -4.16
CA GLY A 385 1.99 -16.06 -4.97
C GLY A 385 2.86 -17.06 -4.19
N GLU A 386 3.05 -16.85 -2.88
CA GLU A 386 3.79 -17.77 -2.01
C GLU A 386 3.11 -19.15 -1.91
N PHE A 387 1.82 -19.25 -2.24
CA PHE A 387 1.03 -20.50 -2.24
C PHE A 387 0.67 -20.98 -3.65
N MET A 388 1.37 -20.52 -4.68
CA MET A 388 1.18 -20.92 -6.07
C MET A 388 2.41 -21.66 -6.61
N ASP A 389 2.19 -22.54 -7.59
CA ASP A 389 3.25 -23.25 -8.29
C ASP A 389 3.79 -22.41 -9.46
N LEU A 390 4.36 -21.25 -9.12
CA LEU A 390 4.87 -20.28 -10.08
C LEU A 390 5.99 -20.88 -10.96
N GLU A 391 6.16 -20.36 -12.17
CA GLU A 391 7.19 -20.79 -13.11
C GLU A 391 8.61 -20.52 -12.59
N HIS A 392 8.76 -19.44 -11.82
CA HIS A 392 9.97 -19.05 -11.12
C HIS A 392 9.62 -18.52 -9.72
N GLU A 393 10.60 -18.49 -8.82
CA GLU A 393 10.43 -17.86 -7.51
C GLU A 393 10.21 -16.34 -7.67
N MET A 394 9.41 -15.74 -6.80
CA MET A 394 9.21 -14.28 -6.80
C MET A 394 10.45 -13.60 -6.22
N GLY A 395 11.07 -12.67 -6.97
CA GLY A 395 12.23 -11.93 -6.49
C GLY A 395 12.89 -11.06 -7.55
N THR A 396 13.96 -10.37 -7.17
CA THR A 396 14.72 -9.49 -8.08
C THR A 396 15.54 -10.32 -9.06
N GLY A 397 15.00 -10.59 -10.24
CA GLY A 397 15.77 -11.24 -11.31
C GLY A 397 14.94 -11.97 -12.35
N HIS A 398 13.71 -12.39 -12.01
CA HIS A 398 12.93 -13.28 -12.87
C HIS A 398 11.72 -12.61 -13.57
N GLY A 399 11.44 -11.34 -13.28
CA GLY A 399 10.25 -10.66 -13.80
C GLY A 399 9.02 -10.95 -12.93
N TYR A 400 7.83 -10.61 -13.45
CA TYR A 400 6.55 -10.88 -12.79
C TYR A 400 5.97 -12.20 -13.33
N PRO A 401 5.29 -12.98 -12.49
CA PRO A 401 4.69 -14.22 -12.95
C PRO A 401 3.69 -14.03 -14.09
N GLU A 402 3.68 -14.98 -15.03
CA GLU A 402 2.73 -15.05 -16.13
C GLU A 402 1.32 -15.39 -15.64
N ASP A 403 0.33 -14.85 -16.34
CA ASP A 403 -1.08 -15.09 -16.07
C ASP A 403 -1.47 -16.57 -16.28
N THR A 404 -0.62 -17.38 -16.93
CA THR A 404 -0.76 -18.85 -16.98
C THR A 404 -1.00 -19.45 -15.59
N GLN A 405 -0.21 -19.05 -14.58
CA GLN A 405 -0.34 -19.61 -13.24
C GLN A 405 -1.53 -19.03 -12.48
N THR A 406 -1.86 -17.77 -12.76
CA THR A 406 -3.10 -17.15 -12.27
C THR A 406 -4.32 -17.93 -12.77
N MET A 407 -4.40 -18.24 -14.06
CA MET A 407 -5.52 -19.02 -14.64
C MET A 407 -5.55 -20.46 -14.12
N LYS A 408 -4.38 -21.11 -13.98
CA LYS A 408 -4.28 -22.44 -13.34
C LYS A 408 -4.87 -22.41 -11.93
N THR A 409 -4.50 -21.41 -11.13
CA THR A 409 -4.97 -21.26 -9.74
C THR A 409 -6.48 -21.00 -9.68
N ILE A 410 -7.06 -20.27 -10.64
CA ILE A 410 -8.52 -20.12 -10.77
C ILE A 410 -9.17 -21.49 -10.92
N LEU A 411 -8.74 -22.28 -11.91
CA LEU A 411 -9.31 -23.59 -12.22
C LEU A 411 -9.13 -24.57 -11.05
N GLU A 412 -7.95 -24.60 -10.43
CA GLU A 412 -7.68 -25.41 -9.23
C GLU A 412 -8.57 -25.01 -8.04
N THR A 413 -8.88 -23.72 -7.90
CA THR A 413 -9.78 -23.25 -6.85
C THR A 413 -11.21 -23.75 -7.09
N LEU A 414 -11.71 -23.62 -8.33
CA LEU A 414 -13.03 -24.12 -8.72
C LEU A 414 -13.15 -25.65 -8.61
N ASP A 415 -12.05 -26.40 -8.75
CA ASP A 415 -12.02 -27.85 -8.57
C ASP A 415 -11.94 -28.27 -7.09
N TYR A 416 -11.48 -27.38 -6.22
CA TYR A 416 -11.24 -27.67 -4.80
C TYR A 416 -12.51 -27.52 -3.95
N THR A 417 -13.38 -26.60 -4.31
CA THR A 417 -14.62 -26.24 -3.60
C THR A 417 -15.78 -27.12 -4.05
N GLU A 418 -16.65 -27.50 -3.11
CA GLU A 418 -17.89 -28.21 -3.44
C GLU A 418 -19.03 -27.20 -3.70
N GLU A 419 -18.99 -26.05 -3.02
CA GLU A 419 -19.89 -24.92 -3.21
C GLU A 419 -19.48 -24.04 -4.39
N ARG A 420 -20.37 -23.14 -4.83
CA ARG A 420 -20.03 -22.13 -5.85
C ARG A 420 -19.04 -21.11 -5.31
N ASP A 421 -18.16 -20.64 -6.18
CA ASP A 421 -17.11 -19.69 -5.82
C ASP A 421 -17.44 -18.25 -6.16
N PHE A 422 -17.05 -17.35 -5.26
CA PHE A 422 -16.73 -15.98 -5.63
C PHE A 422 -15.22 -15.78 -5.56
N LEU A 423 -14.61 -15.59 -6.73
CA LEU A 423 -13.18 -15.37 -6.88
C LEU A 423 -12.89 -13.89 -7.15
N HIS A 424 -12.02 -13.28 -6.36
CA HIS A 424 -11.42 -11.99 -6.69
C HIS A 424 -9.96 -12.19 -7.05
N VAL A 425 -9.65 -12.04 -8.32
CA VAL A 425 -8.36 -12.36 -8.92
C VAL A 425 -7.69 -11.08 -9.39
N VAL A 426 -6.44 -10.89 -8.96
CA VAL A 426 -5.59 -9.78 -9.38
C VAL A 426 -4.36 -10.36 -10.07
N SER A 427 -4.26 -10.15 -11.38
CA SER A 427 -3.11 -10.60 -12.16
C SER A 427 -1.94 -9.60 -12.05
N ILE A 428 -0.75 -9.92 -12.57
CA ILE A 428 0.45 -9.07 -12.41
C ILE A 428 1.41 -9.11 -13.61
N GLU A 429 1.18 -9.97 -14.61
CA GLU A 429 2.12 -10.18 -15.74
C GLU A 429 2.49 -8.87 -16.46
N ALA A 430 1.49 -8.03 -16.73
CA ALA A 430 1.66 -6.77 -17.44
C ALA A 430 2.09 -5.60 -16.53
N HIS A 431 2.56 -5.86 -15.31
CA HIS A 431 3.10 -4.81 -14.42
C HIS A 431 4.43 -4.23 -14.95
N GLN A 432 4.62 -2.93 -14.81
CA GLN A 432 5.88 -2.22 -15.14
C GLN A 432 7.07 -2.73 -14.28
N PRO A 433 8.34 -2.62 -14.72
CA PRO A 433 8.83 -1.90 -15.90
C PRO A 433 8.69 -2.70 -17.21
N TYR A 434 8.63 -1.95 -18.32
CA TYR A 434 8.62 -2.47 -19.69
C TYR A 434 9.98 -2.18 -20.35
N PRO A 435 10.98 -3.06 -20.19
CA PRO A 435 12.28 -2.86 -20.83
C PRO A 435 12.13 -2.83 -22.35
N LYS A 436 12.84 -1.91 -23.00
CA LYS A 436 12.80 -1.72 -24.47
C LYS A 436 13.15 -3.03 -25.18
N ILE A 437 12.29 -3.48 -26.09
CA ILE A 437 12.61 -4.59 -27.01
C ILE A 437 12.61 -4.09 -28.46
N PRO A 438 13.65 -4.38 -29.27
CA PRO A 438 13.79 -3.83 -30.62
C PRO A 438 12.65 -4.19 -31.56
N ASP A 439 12.18 -5.43 -31.50
CA ASP A 439 11.27 -6.00 -32.48
C ASP A 439 10.08 -6.68 -31.80
N SER A 440 8.92 -6.55 -32.45
CA SER A 440 7.67 -7.24 -32.15
C SER A 440 6.91 -7.37 -33.46
N LYS A 441 6.10 -8.43 -33.60
CA LYS A 441 5.26 -8.60 -34.79
C LYS A 441 4.11 -7.60 -34.86
N PHE A 442 3.74 -6.96 -33.73
CA PHE A 442 2.54 -6.13 -33.60
C PHE A 442 2.69 -4.68 -34.04
N LEU A 443 3.85 -4.05 -33.84
CA LEU A 443 4.02 -2.63 -34.16
C LEU A 443 4.82 -2.39 -35.45
N LYS A 444 4.32 -1.49 -36.29
CA LYS A 444 4.98 -1.05 -37.52
C LYS A 444 6.22 -0.23 -37.22
N LYS A 445 7.31 -0.51 -37.96
CA LYS A 445 8.52 0.31 -37.95
C LYS A 445 8.27 1.65 -38.66
N GLY A 446 8.92 2.72 -38.18
CA GLY A 446 8.94 4.04 -38.84
C GLY A 446 7.74 4.95 -38.61
N LEU A 447 6.67 4.50 -37.93
CA LEU A 447 5.50 5.36 -37.62
C LEU A 447 5.56 6.04 -36.24
N LEU A 448 6.38 5.51 -35.34
CA LEU A 448 6.68 6.06 -34.03
C LEU A 448 8.20 6.24 -33.90
N PRO A 449 8.69 7.14 -33.04
CA PRO A 449 10.09 7.15 -32.66
C PRO A 449 10.50 5.78 -32.15
N GLU A 450 11.70 5.34 -32.53
CA GLU A 450 12.17 3.98 -32.28
C GLU A 450 12.08 3.60 -30.80
N GLU A 451 12.53 4.46 -29.89
CA GLU A 451 12.43 4.17 -28.45
C GLU A 451 10.97 4.04 -27.95
N THR A 452 10.05 4.86 -28.47
CA THR A 452 8.63 4.78 -28.09
C THR A 452 8.03 3.46 -28.56
N ARG A 453 8.33 3.08 -29.81
CA ARG A 453 7.93 1.79 -30.37
C ARG A 453 8.48 0.63 -29.55
N GLN A 454 9.73 0.70 -29.10
CA GLN A 454 10.37 -0.37 -28.31
C GLN A 454 9.76 -0.55 -26.91
N TYR A 455 9.31 0.53 -26.26
CA TYR A 455 8.51 0.43 -25.03
C TYR A 455 7.17 -0.25 -25.29
N LEU A 456 6.45 0.19 -26.34
CA LEU A 456 5.15 -0.37 -26.70
C LEU A 456 5.23 -1.82 -27.18
N ASN A 457 6.33 -2.22 -27.83
CA ASN A 457 6.57 -3.62 -28.22
C ASN A 457 6.48 -4.53 -26.99
N ASN A 458 7.23 -4.22 -25.92
CA ASN A 458 7.26 -5.07 -24.72
C ASN A 458 5.88 -5.15 -24.07
N TYR A 459 5.25 -3.99 -23.86
CA TYR A 459 3.91 -3.93 -23.29
C TYR A 459 2.89 -4.73 -24.13
N THR A 460 2.91 -4.57 -25.46
CA THR A 460 1.96 -5.24 -26.36
C THR A 460 2.16 -6.75 -26.37
N GLU A 461 3.39 -7.26 -26.34
CA GLU A 461 3.66 -8.70 -26.27
C GLU A 461 3.11 -9.32 -24.97
N ARG A 462 3.24 -8.63 -23.83
CA ARG A 462 2.65 -9.07 -22.56
C ARG A 462 1.12 -9.08 -22.61
N ILE A 463 0.51 -8.00 -23.07
CA ILE A 463 -0.94 -7.91 -23.22
C ILE A 463 -1.48 -8.97 -24.19
N HIS A 464 -0.72 -9.30 -25.24
CA HIS A 464 -1.08 -10.39 -26.13
C HIS A 464 -1.06 -11.76 -25.43
N ASN A 465 -0.06 -12.03 -24.58
CA ASN A 465 -0.05 -13.27 -23.81
C ASN A 465 -1.23 -13.31 -22.83
N VAL A 466 -1.51 -12.21 -22.12
CA VAL A 466 -2.70 -12.08 -21.26
C VAL A 466 -3.99 -12.39 -22.03
N ASP A 467 -4.17 -11.84 -23.23
CA ASP A 467 -5.33 -12.12 -24.10
C ASP A 467 -5.42 -13.60 -24.49
N LYS A 468 -4.29 -14.22 -24.82
CA LYS A 468 -4.23 -15.67 -25.10
C LYS A 468 -4.67 -16.49 -23.89
N LYS A 469 -4.22 -16.14 -22.68
CA LYS A 469 -4.62 -16.83 -21.44
C LYS A 469 -6.08 -16.59 -21.09
N LEU A 470 -6.61 -15.41 -21.38
CA LEU A 470 -8.04 -15.12 -21.25
C LEU A 470 -8.88 -16.04 -22.17
N GLY A 471 -8.47 -16.21 -23.43
CA GLY A 471 -9.13 -17.14 -24.35
C GLY A 471 -9.13 -18.58 -23.83
N GLN A 472 -7.98 -19.05 -23.32
CA GLN A 472 -7.86 -20.38 -22.71
C GLN A 472 -8.75 -20.54 -21.47
N LEU A 473 -8.81 -19.53 -20.60
CA LEU A 473 -9.69 -19.55 -19.43
C LEU A 473 -11.16 -19.67 -19.85
N ILE A 474 -11.61 -18.91 -20.85
CA ILE A 474 -13.00 -19.01 -21.34
C ILE A 474 -13.27 -20.41 -21.87
N GLU A 475 -12.39 -20.98 -22.70
CA GLU A 475 -12.56 -22.34 -23.21
C GLU A 475 -12.67 -23.37 -22.08
N ASP A 476 -11.89 -23.21 -21.01
CA ASP A 476 -11.93 -24.13 -19.87
C ASP A 476 -13.18 -23.92 -19.02
N LEU A 477 -13.63 -22.69 -18.81
CA LEU A 477 -14.90 -22.38 -18.12
C LEU A 477 -16.11 -22.89 -18.90
N GLU A 478 -16.13 -22.78 -20.23
CA GLU A 478 -17.20 -23.30 -21.10
C GLU A 478 -17.29 -24.83 -21.06
N LYS A 479 -16.16 -25.52 -20.85
CA LYS A 479 -16.13 -26.99 -20.69
C LYS A 479 -16.62 -27.44 -19.31
N ARG A 480 -16.68 -26.54 -18.31
CA ARG A 480 -17.22 -26.87 -16.98
C ARG A 480 -18.75 -26.95 -17.07
N ASN A 481 -19.32 -27.97 -16.45
CA ASN A 481 -20.77 -28.07 -16.26
C ASN A 481 -21.25 -27.19 -15.08
N GLU A 482 -20.74 -25.95 -15.01
CA GLU A 482 -20.99 -25.02 -13.93
C GLU A 482 -21.23 -23.62 -14.52
N PRO A 483 -22.42 -23.04 -14.34
CA PRO A 483 -22.67 -21.67 -14.79
C PRO A 483 -21.63 -20.72 -14.22
N THR A 484 -21.13 -19.79 -15.01
CA THR A 484 -20.06 -18.88 -14.60
C THR A 484 -20.32 -17.47 -15.12
N ILE A 485 -20.09 -16.49 -14.25
CA ILE A 485 -20.03 -15.06 -14.58
C ILE A 485 -18.58 -14.62 -14.43
N LEU A 486 -17.98 -14.12 -15.52
CA LEU A 486 -16.65 -13.53 -15.51
C LEU A 486 -16.75 -12.01 -15.72
N VAL A 487 -16.36 -11.24 -14.71
CA VAL A 487 -16.16 -9.80 -14.78
C VAL A 487 -14.67 -9.55 -15.04
N PHE A 488 -14.31 -9.28 -16.29
CA PHE A 488 -12.93 -8.99 -16.69
C PHE A 488 -12.74 -7.48 -16.90
N PHE A 489 -11.73 -6.90 -16.27
CA PHE A 489 -11.43 -5.48 -16.39
C PHE A 489 -9.95 -5.20 -16.17
N GLY A 490 -9.43 -4.21 -16.89
CA GLY A 490 -8.13 -3.62 -16.56
C GLY A 490 -8.23 -2.70 -15.35
N ASP A 491 -7.15 -2.52 -14.59
CA ASP A 491 -7.16 -1.60 -13.46
C ASP A 491 -6.85 -0.15 -13.86
N HIS A 492 -5.82 0.10 -14.67
CA HIS A 492 -5.39 1.43 -15.11
C HIS A 492 -4.51 1.41 -16.37
N TYR A 493 -4.24 2.58 -16.96
CA TYR A 493 -3.23 2.72 -18.02
C TYR A 493 -1.81 2.38 -17.49
N PRO A 494 -0.94 1.78 -18.33
CA PRO A 494 0.43 1.45 -17.94
C PRO A 494 1.29 2.71 -17.73
N ALA A 495 2.19 2.66 -16.74
CA ALA A 495 3.24 3.66 -16.62
C ALA A 495 4.53 3.17 -17.30
N PHE A 496 5.09 4.01 -18.17
CA PHE A 496 6.36 3.76 -18.83
C PHE A 496 7.48 4.55 -18.15
N GLU A 497 8.73 4.12 -18.37
CA GLU A 497 9.93 4.84 -17.92
C GLU A 497 9.88 6.33 -18.30
N SER A 498 9.32 6.64 -19.48
CA SER A 498 8.99 8.01 -19.86
C SER A 498 7.58 8.10 -20.46
N ASN A 499 6.60 8.38 -19.59
CA ASN A 499 5.22 8.69 -20.02
C ASN A 499 5.18 9.83 -21.04
N TYR A 500 6.01 10.85 -20.91
CA TYR A 500 6.07 11.94 -21.88
C TYR A 500 6.50 11.46 -23.28
N ARG A 501 7.46 10.53 -23.37
CA ARG A 501 7.89 9.98 -24.67
C ARG A 501 6.82 9.10 -25.29
N VAL A 502 6.13 8.30 -24.49
CA VAL A 502 5.11 7.38 -25.00
C VAL A 502 3.80 8.10 -25.30
N TYR A 503 3.22 8.81 -24.34
CA TYR A 503 1.90 9.45 -24.46
C TYR A 503 1.94 10.85 -25.06
N GLY A 504 3.07 11.56 -24.95
CA GLY A 504 3.18 12.96 -25.32
C GLY A 504 3.29 13.21 -26.83
N ASN A 505 3.52 14.48 -27.18
CA ASN A 505 3.57 14.96 -28.57
C ASN A 505 4.57 14.24 -29.46
N ALA A 506 5.67 13.77 -28.87
CA ALA A 506 6.71 13.04 -29.57
C ALA A 506 6.34 11.58 -29.86
N GLY A 507 5.38 11.00 -29.13
CA GLY A 507 4.99 9.59 -29.24
C GLY A 507 3.62 9.40 -29.86
N THR A 508 2.75 8.72 -29.12
CA THR A 508 1.40 8.32 -29.53
C THR A 508 0.38 9.45 -29.50
N LYS A 509 0.69 10.55 -28.81
CA LYS A 509 -0.18 11.73 -28.65
C LYS A 509 -1.52 11.45 -27.94
N VAL A 510 -1.58 10.39 -27.15
CA VAL A 510 -2.75 10.05 -26.33
C VAL A 510 -3.00 11.09 -25.25
N ALA A 511 -1.95 11.55 -24.57
CA ALA A 511 -2.07 12.51 -23.47
C ALA A 511 -0.76 13.27 -23.27
N HIS A 512 -0.80 14.60 -23.44
CA HIS A 512 0.38 15.46 -23.28
C HIS A 512 0.59 15.92 -21.84
N ASN A 513 -0.51 16.13 -21.13
CA ASN A 513 -0.59 16.62 -19.77
C ASN A 513 -1.68 15.86 -18.99
N ILE A 514 -1.45 14.56 -18.81
CA ILE A 514 -2.33 13.60 -18.11
C ILE A 514 -2.97 14.17 -16.84
N LEU A 515 -2.22 14.95 -16.06
CA LEU A 515 -2.75 15.50 -14.80
C LEU A 515 -3.37 16.89 -14.97
N GLY A 516 -2.90 17.72 -15.89
CA GLY A 516 -3.28 19.14 -15.92
C GLY A 516 -4.38 19.50 -16.92
N ASP A 517 -4.65 18.62 -17.88
CA ASP A 517 -5.70 18.81 -18.89
C ASP A 517 -6.82 17.76 -18.73
N TYR A 518 -8.06 18.17 -18.98
CA TYR A 518 -9.22 17.32 -18.78
C TYR A 518 -9.30 16.21 -19.83
N GLU A 519 -9.13 16.53 -21.11
CA GLU A 519 -9.26 15.54 -22.19
C GLU A 519 -8.13 14.52 -22.11
N ASP A 520 -6.90 14.97 -21.84
CA ASP A 520 -5.75 14.11 -21.61
C ASP A 520 -5.95 13.19 -20.38
N PHE A 521 -6.52 13.73 -19.29
CA PHE A 521 -6.86 12.94 -18.11
C PHE A 521 -7.90 11.87 -18.45
N MET A 522 -8.97 12.24 -19.15
CA MET A 522 -10.01 11.30 -19.54
C MET A 522 -9.48 10.21 -20.47
N ALA A 523 -8.62 10.56 -21.44
CA ALA A 523 -8.01 9.61 -22.36
C ALA A 523 -7.17 8.55 -21.62
N SER A 524 -6.52 8.91 -20.51
CA SER A 524 -5.64 8.01 -19.76
C SER A 524 -6.28 7.29 -18.55
N HIS A 525 -7.58 7.49 -18.30
CA HIS A 525 -8.30 6.85 -17.19
C HIS A 525 -9.51 6.02 -17.64
N LYS A 526 -9.68 5.84 -18.96
CA LYS A 526 -10.75 5.04 -19.57
C LYS A 526 -10.23 3.68 -20.00
N VAL A 527 -10.51 2.65 -19.23
CA VAL A 527 -10.06 1.28 -19.51
C VAL A 527 -11.25 0.39 -19.90
N PRO A 528 -11.08 -0.58 -20.81
CA PRO A 528 -12.18 -1.40 -21.27
C PRO A 528 -12.49 -2.53 -20.26
N TYR A 529 -13.74 -2.99 -20.24
CA TYR A 529 -14.16 -4.16 -19.47
C TYR A 529 -15.23 -4.96 -20.22
N PHE A 530 -15.45 -6.21 -19.81
CA PHE A 530 -16.65 -6.96 -20.14
C PHE A 530 -17.13 -7.83 -18.96
N ILE A 531 -18.41 -8.21 -18.99
CA ILE A 531 -19.04 -9.15 -18.08
C ILE A 531 -19.68 -10.26 -18.93
N TRP A 532 -19.02 -11.41 -18.95
CA TRP A 532 -19.44 -12.61 -19.68
C TRP A 532 -20.26 -13.52 -18.76
N ASN A 533 -21.33 -14.09 -19.29
CA ASN A 533 -22.18 -15.06 -18.59
C ASN A 533 -22.32 -16.31 -19.45
N SER A 534 -21.96 -17.47 -18.93
CA SER A 534 -21.95 -18.73 -19.68
C SER A 534 -23.33 -19.22 -20.12
N GLU A 535 -24.41 -18.86 -19.41
CA GLU A 535 -25.77 -19.30 -19.73
C GLU A 535 -26.54 -18.29 -20.60
N GLU A 536 -26.46 -17.00 -20.26
CA GLU A 536 -27.16 -15.93 -20.97
C GLU A 536 -26.22 -14.77 -21.34
N ASN A 537 -25.24 -15.02 -22.20
CA ASN A 537 -24.38 -13.95 -22.70
C ASN A 537 -25.15 -13.03 -23.68
N LYS A 538 -25.35 -11.77 -23.31
CA LYS A 538 -26.04 -10.78 -24.13
C LYS A 538 -25.25 -9.48 -24.20
N PRO A 539 -25.03 -8.93 -25.41
CA PRO A 539 -24.30 -7.69 -25.54
C PRO A 539 -25.13 -6.51 -25.02
N SER A 540 -24.52 -5.70 -24.18
CA SER A 540 -25.10 -4.43 -23.70
C SER A 540 -23.99 -3.47 -23.30
N GLU A 541 -24.11 -2.20 -23.69
CA GLU A 541 -23.10 -1.18 -23.42
C GLU A 541 -23.45 -0.41 -22.14
N LEU A 542 -22.48 -0.29 -21.23
CA LEU A 542 -22.61 0.49 -20.00
C LEU A 542 -21.26 1.06 -19.58
N ASP A 543 -21.13 2.38 -19.58
CA ASP A 543 -19.99 3.06 -18.95
C ASP A 543 -20.18 3.11 -17.43
N LEU A 544 -19.12 2.86 -16.65
CA LEU A 544 -19.21 2.80 -15.19
C LEU A 544 -17.90 3.15 -14.47
N THR A 545 -17.99 3.40 -13.16
CA THR A 545 -16.83 3.33 -12.26
C THR A 545 -16.74 1.93 -11.62
N PRO A 546 -15.55 1.44 -11.23
CA PRO A 546 -15.36 0.06 -10.76
C PRO A 546 -16.31 -0.35 -9.63
N ASN A 547 -16.74 0.62 -8.81
CA ASN A 547 -17.68 0.41 -7.73
C ASN A 547 -19.05 -0.18 -8.13
N GLN A 548 -19.39 -0.20 -9.42
CA GLN A 548 -20.63 -0.83 -9.92
C GLN A 548 -20.53 -2.35 -10.11
N PHE A 549 -19.34 -2.93 -10.25
CA PHE A 549 -19.17 -4.34 -10.60
C PHE A 549 -19.83 -5.29 -9.61
N GLY A 550 -19.63 -5.08 -8.31
CA GLY A 550 -20.24 -5.89 -7.26
C GLY A 550 -21.76 -5.96 -7.38
N ALA A 551 -22.42 -4.82 -7.55
CA ALA A 551 -23.88 -4.75 -7.65
C ALA A 551 -24.41 -5.43 -8.93
N ILE A 552 -23.72 -5.28 -10.06
CA ILE A 552 -24.10 -5.96 -11.32
C ILE A 552 -23.94 -7.48 -11.20
N ALA A 553 -22.82 -7.94 -10.63
CA ALA A 553 -22.56 -9.36 -10.49
C ALA A 553 -23.55 -10.05 -9.53
N LEU A 554 -23.93 -9.39 -8.44
CA LEU A 554 -24.96 -9.89 -7.52
C LEU A 554 -26.32 -10.04 -8.20
N ASP A 555 -26.74 -9.06 -9.00
CA ASP A 555 -28.00 -9.12 -9.77
C ASP A 555 -27.97 -10.27 -10.80
N MET A 556 -26.87 -10.39 -11.54
CA MET A 556 -26.67 -11.49 -12.51
C MET A 556 -26.64 -12.87 -11.84
N ALA A 557 -26.05 -12.99 -10.64
CA ALA A 557 -25.97 -14.23 -9.88
C ALA A 557 -27.25 -14.55 -9.07
N GLY A 558 -28.23 -13.64 -9.06
CA GLY A 558 -29.45 -13.80 -8.27
C GLY A 558 -29.22 -13.69 -6.75
N VAL A 559 -28.19 -12.97 -6.32
CA VAL A 559 -27.82 -12.79 -4.91
C VAL A 559 -28.33 -11.46 -4.37
N GLN A 560 -28.95 -11.48 -3.19
CA GLN A 560 -29.43 -10.27 -2.54
C GLN A 560 -28.24 -9.37 -2.12
N GLY A 561 -28.32 -8.09 -2.47
CA GLY A 561 -27.34 -7.09 -2.07
C GLY A 561 -27.57 -6.50 -0.66
N ASN A 562 -26.95 -5.33 -0.40
CA ASN A 562 -27.13 -4.54 0.82
C ASN A 562 -27.50 -3.07 0.50
N THR A 563 -27.51 -2.20 1.51
CA THR A 563 -27.77 -0.76 1.30
C THR A 563 -26.78 -0.10 0.35
N VAL A 564 -25.50 -0.48 0.34
CA VAL A 564 -24.52 0.09 -0.60
C VAL A 564 -24.91 -0.27 -2.02
N THR A 565 -25.13 -1.55 -2.31
CA THR A 565 -25.51 -1.99 -3.66
C THR A 565 -26.87 -1.43 -4.08
N ALA A 566 -27.83 -1.28 -3.16
CA ALA A 566 -29.11 -0.64 -3.44
C ALA A 566 -28.97 0.84 -3.85
N ILE A 567 -28.00 1.58 -3.30
CA ILE A 567 -27.67 2.92 -3.77
C ILE A 567 -27.11 2.86 -5.20
N LEU A 568 -26.23 1.90 -5.47
CA LEU A 568 -25.62 1.70 -6.79
C LEU A 568 -26.65 1.30 -7.85
N ASP A 569 -27.59 0.42 -7.53
CA ASP A 569 -28.70 0.03 -8.40
C ASP A 569 -29.57 1.25 -8.72
N LYS A 570 -29.82 2.10 -7.71
CA LYS A 570 -30.56 3.34 -7.93
C LYS A 570 -29.80 4.28 -8.86
N MET A 571 -28.48 4.43 -8.69
CA MET A 571 -27.62 5.20 -9.59
C MET A 571 -27.70 4.68 -11.03
N ARG A 572 -27.57 3.37 -11.25
CA ARG A 572 -27.70 2.78 -12.60
C ARG A 572 -29.08 3.00 -13.20
N SER A 573 -30.16 2.87 -12.42
CA SER A 573 -31.54 3.05 -12.89
C SER A 573 -31.86 4.44 -13.45
N VAL A 574 -31.04 5.45 -13.09
CA VAL A 574 -31.19 6.83 -13.56
C VAL A 574 -30.08 7.27 -14.51
N GLY A 575 -29.20 6.35 -14.93
CA GLY A 575 -28.09 6.62 -15.85
C GLY A 575 -26.83 7.21 -15.21
N ASP A 576 -26.68 7.16 -13.89
CA ASP A 576 -25.58 7.77 -13.12
C ASP A 576 -24.54 6.73 -12.65
N SER A 577 -24.16 5.79 -13.51
CA SER A 577 -23.22 4.70 -13.21
C SER A 577 -21.76 5.13 -13.04
N VAL A 578 -21.40 6.34 -13.47
CA VAL A 578 -20.05 6.91 -13.38
C VAL A 578 -20.00 7.98 -12.29
N ILE A 579 -19.15 7.80 -11.28
CA ILE A 579 -18.88 8.84 -10.28
C ILE A 579 -17.91 9.88 -10.87
N PRO A 580 -18.28 11.19 -10.91
CA PRO A 580 -17.40 12.24 -11.43
C PRO A 580 -16.08 12.34 -10.65
N TYR A 581 -14.96 12.47 -11.37
CA TYR A 581 -13.65 12.71 -10.76
C TYR A 581 -13.68 13.97 -9.89
N SER A 582 -13.17 13.87 -8.66
CA SER A 582 -13.15 14.97 -7.67
C SER A 582 -12.57 16.27 -8.26
N LYS A 583 -11.52 16.13 -9.07
CA LYS A 583 -10.78 17.19 -9.73
C LYS A 583 -11.55 17.84 -10.89
N TRP A 584 -12.41 17.09 -11.57
CA TRP A 584 -13.04 17.47 -12.84
C TRP A 584 -14.56 17.61 -12.75
N GLN A 585 -15.10 17.84 -11.55
CA GLN A 585 -16.55 18.05 -11.35
C GLN A 585 -17.14 19.24 -12.12
N LYS A 586 -16.32 20.17 -12.62
CA LYS A 586 -16.81 21.25 -13.49
C LYS A 586 -17.18 20.73 -14.88
N GLN A 587 -16.43 19.77 -15.40
CA GLN A 587 -16.60 19.17 -16.72
C GLN A 587 -17.54 17.96 -16.69
N MET A 588 -17.38 17.09 -15.70
CA MET A 588 -18.19 15.86 -15.56
C MET A 588 -19.53 16.07 -14.84
N GLY A 589 -19.75 17.25 -14.26
CA GLY A 589 -20.93 17.53 -13.47
C GLY A 589 -20.77 17.26 -11.97
N GLN A 590 -21.82 17.62 -11.23
CA GLN A 590 -21.84 17.55 -9.77
C GLN A 590 -22.37 16.20 -9.28
N GLN A 591 -21.95 15.80 -8.08
CA GLN A 591 -22.47 14.59 -7.43
C GLN A 591 -24.00 14.65 -7.28
N THR A 592 -24.65 13.58 -7.74
CA THR A 592 -26.10 13.36 -7.60
C THR A 592 -26.47 13.13 -6.14
N LYS A 593 -27.77 13.00 -5.85
CA LYS A 593 -28.23 12.77 -4.48
C LYS A 593 -27.74 11.41 -3.96
N GLU A 594 -27.82 10.39 -4.79
CA GLU A 594 -27.40 9.03 -4.50
C GLU A 594 -25.89 8.96 -4.24
N MET A 595 -25.07 9.66 -5.05
CA MET A 595 -23.63 9.77 -4.81
C MET A 595 -23.30 10.47 -3.48
N LYS A 596 -24.08 11.49 -3.09
CA LYS A 596 -23.91 12.17 -1.80
C LYS A 596 -24.31 11.28 -0.62
N ASP A 597 -25.37 10.49 -0.77
CA ASP A 597 -25.79 9.50 0.23
C ASP A 597 -24.71 8.41 0.37
N LEU A 598 -24.18 7.88 -0.73
CA LEU A 598 -23.06 6.93 -0.74
C LEU A 598 -21.82 7.51 -0.07
N ARG A 599 -21.46 8.75 -0.40
CA ARG A 599 -20.34 9.47 0.24
C ARG A 599 -20.53 9.63 1.74
N MET A 600 -21.76 9.87 2.21
CA MET A 600 -22.05 10.00 3.63
C MET A 600 -21.91 8.65 4.36
N LEU A 601 -22.39 7.57 3.75
CA LEU A 601 -22.24 6.21 4.26
C LEU A 601 -20.76 5.79 4.27
N GLN A 602 -20.02 6.05 3.19
CA GLN A 602 -18.58 5.79 3.13
C GLN A 602 -17.81 6.54 4.22
N TYR A 603 -18.14 7.81 4.44
CA TYR A 603 -17.53 8.59 5.52
C TYR A 603 -17.78 7.93 6.87
N ASP A 604 -19.01 7.52 7.16
CA ASP A 604 -19.38 6.83 8.40
C ASP A 604 -18.57 5.55 8.62
N LEU A 605 -18.41 4.75 7.56
CA LEU A 605 -17.73 3.45 7.56
C LEU A 605 -16.21 3.58 7.79
N LEU A 606 -15.56 4.55 7.15
CA LEU A 606 -14.09 4.69 7.11
C LEU A 606 -13.52 5.69 8.12
N HIS A 607 -14.24 6.77 8.40
CA HIS A 607 -13.70 7.92 9.15
C HIS A 607 -14.60 8.39 10.30
N GLY A 608 -15.89 8.07 10.22
CA GLY A 608 -16.91 8.53 11.15
C GLY A 608 -17.02 7.67 12.41
N LYS A 609 -18.18 7.78 13.04
CA LYS A 609 -18.54 7.07 14.28
C LYS A 609 -19.13 5.69 14.03
N ARG A 610 -19.28 5.26 12.77
CA ARG A 610 -19.88 3.98 12.36
C ARG A 610 -21.31 3.81 12.90
N TYR A 611 -22.13 4.84 12.77
CA TYR A 611 -23.55 4.79 13.11
C TYR A 611 -24.28 3.68 12.33
N SER A 612 -23.81 3.37 11.13
CA SER A 612 -24.29 2.28 10.28
C SER A 612 -24.32 0.92 10.98
N ASN A 613 -23.40 0.63 11.93
CA ASN A 613 -23.39 -0.63 12.70
C ASN A 613 -24.72 -0.91 13.42
N ASN A 614 -25.41 0.14 13.90
CA ASN A 614 -26.65 0.02 14.65
C ASN A 614 -27.87 0.50 13.85
N ALA A 615 -27.67 1.41 12.90
CA ALA A 615 -28.76 2.05 12.17
C ALA A 615 -29.14 1.30 10.88
N ILE A 616 -28.30 0.37 10.41
CA ILE A 616 -28.51 -0.40 9.18
C ILE A 616 -28.17 -1.87 9.47
N ASP A 617 -29.21 -2.65 9.76
CA ASP A 617 -29.08 -4.06 10.09
C ASP A 617 -28.40 -4.85 8.96
N GLY A 618 -27.45 -5.71 9.32
CA GLY A 618 -26.77 -6.60 8.37
C GLY A 618 -25.85 -5.90 7.36
N LEU A 619 -25.47 -4.63 7.57
CA LEU A 619 -24.54 -3.96 6.65
C LEU A 619 -23.09 -4.43 6.85
N ILE A 620 -22.70 -4.79 8.07
CA ILE A 620 -21.31 -5.12 8.39
C ILE A 620 -21.23 -6.40 9.19
N ASP A 621 -20.66 -7.42 8.56
CA ASP A 621 -20.46 -8.71 9.21
C ASP A 621 -19.07 -8.88 9.79
N SER A 622 -18.94 -9.97 10.54
CA SER A 622 -17.67 -10.37 11.12
C SER A 622 -16.82 -11.11 10.09
N PRO A 623 -15.50 -10.83 10.02
CA PRO A 623 -14.55 -11.62 9.23
C PRO A 623 -14.66 -13.11 9.53
N SER A 624 -14.30 -13.95 8.57
CA SER A 624 -14.25 -15.39 8.80
C SER A 624 -13.29 -15.69 9.95
N LYS A 625 -13.76 -16.45 10.94
CA LYS A 625 -12.91 -16.94 12.04
C LYS A 625 -11.83 -17.88 11.51
N ASP A 626 -12.14 -18.55 10.41
CA ASP A 626 -11.30 -19.52 9.73
C ASP A 626 -10.59 -18.93 8.51
N TYR A 627 -10.33 -17.61 8.46
CA TYR A 627 -9.55 -17.02 7.37
C TYR A 627 -8.11 -17.57 7.32
N TYR A 628 -7.66 -18.08 6.17
CA TYR A 628 -6.30 -18.60 5.97
C TYR A 628 -5.68 -18.23 4.62
N LEU A 629 -4.37 -18.44 4.50
CA LEU A 629 -3.62 -18.24 3.27
C LEU A 629 -3.46 -19.54 2.46
N GLY A 630 -3.45 -19.46 1.14
CA GLY A 630 -3.32 -20.59 0.23
C GLY A 630 -4.63 -21.34 -0.02
N LEU A 631 -4.62 -22.23 -1.03
CA LEU A 631 -5.81 -23.00 -1.40
C LEU A 631 -6.15 -24.05 -0.34
N TYR A 632 -5.15 -24.76 0.17
CA TYR A 632 -5.30 -25.76 1.24
C TYR A 632 -5.12 -25.12 2.61
N LYS A 633 -5.81 -25.60 3.66
CA LYS A 633 -5.68 -25.05 5.03
C LYS A 633 -4.42 -25.52 5.79
N THR A 634 -3.87 -26.67 5.40
CA THR A 634 -2.74 -27.31 6.11
C THR A 634 -1.76 -27.95 5.15
N MET A 635 -0.47 -27.97 5.52
CA MET A 635 0.55 -28.80 4.86
C MET A 635 0.78 -30.08 5.67
N LYS A 636 0.79 -31.23 5.00
CA LYS A 636 0.98 -32.53 5.66
C LYS A 636 1.91 -33.42 4.86
N LEU A 637 2.92 -33.97 5.52
CA LEU A 637 3.71 -35.08 4.98
C LEU A 637 2.79 -36.29 4.79
N VAL A 638 2.80 -36.85 3.58
CA VAL A 638 1.98 -38.02 3.20
C VAL A 638 2.82 -39.29 3.23
N SER A 639 3.96 -39.27 2.53
CA SER A 639 4.89 -40.40 2.48
C SER A 639 6.31 -39.91 2.22
N MET A 640 7.27 -40.77 2.54
CA MET A 640 8.68 -40.53 2.31
C MET A 640 9.36 -41.84 1.94
N GLU A 641 10.00 -41.88 0.78
CA GLU A 641 10.62 -43.07 0.23
C GLU A 641 12.05 -42.79 -0.21
N GLU A 642 12.95 -43.74 0.02
CA GLU A 642 14.30 -43.66 -0.50
C GLU A 642 14.34 -44.13 -1.95
N THR A 643 14.83 -43.28 -2.86
CA THR A 643 14.95 -43.61 -4.29
C THR A 643 16.27 -43.07 -4.84
N GLY A 644 17.18 -43.97 -5.27
CA GLY A 644 18.36 -43.59 -6.06
C GLY A 644 19.27 -42.51 -5.45
N GLY A 645 19.60 -42.61 -4.16
CA GLY A 645 20.45 -41.63 -3.47
C GLY A 645 19.73 -40.34 -3.02
N LYS A 646 18.41 -40.26 -3.24
CA LYS A 646 17.54 -39.17 -2.81
C LYS A 646 16.41 -39.69 -1.92
N TYR A 647 15.81 -38.81 -1.11
CA TYR A 647 14.52 -39.04 -0.48
C TYR A 647 13.44 -38.38 -1.33
N LYS A 648 12.47 -39.16 -1.78
CA LYS A 648 11.22 -38.69 -2.39
C LYS A 648 10.23 -38.41 -1.27
N VAL A 649 9.86 -37.15 -1.08
CA VAL A 649 9.02 -36.67 0.01
C VAL A 649 7.73 -36.12 -0.57
N VAL A 650 6.60 -36.74 -0.24
CA VAL A 650 5.28 -36.36 -0.76
C VAL A 650 4.58 -35.51 0.29
N VAL A 651 4.24 -34.27 -0.07
CA VAL A 651 3.63 -33.30 0.85
C VAL A 651 2.33 -32.78 0.25
N LYS A 652 1.23 -32.98 0.98
CA LYS A 652 -0.09 -32.45 0.60
C LYS A 652 -0.23 -31.01 1.06
N GLY A 653 -0.70 -30.14 0.18
CA GLY A 653 -1.00 -28.73 0.41
C GLY A 653 0.23 -27.81 0.43
N ALA A 654 1.40 -28.32 0.01
CA ALA A 654 2.63 -27.54 -0.11
C ALA A 654 2.77 -26.99 -1.54
N PRO A 655 3.05 -25.69 -1.72
CA PRO A 655 3.40 -25.12 -3.02
C PRO A 655 4.84 -25.49 -3.42
N LYS A 656 5.14 -25.32 -4.72
CA LYS A 656 6.46 -25.59 -5.34
C LYS A 656 7.65 -25.00 -4.60
N TYR A 657 7.56 -23.75 -4.15
CA TYR A 657 8.66 -23.05 -3.47
C TYR A 657 8.57 -23.17 -1.95
N SER A 658 8.22 -24.35 -1.44
CA SER A 658 8.31 -24.63 0.00
C SER A 658 9.74 -24.99 0.37
N ASN A 659 10.32 -24.27 1.34
CA ASN A 659 11.69 -24.48 1.79
C ASN A 659 11.75 -25.67 2.76
N LEU A 660 12.66 -26.60 2.52
CA LEU A 660 13.00 -27.64 3.49
C LEU A 660 14.04 -27.07 4.45
N VAL A 661 13.70 -26.99 5.74
CA VAL A 661 14.63 -26.49 6.76
C VAL A 661 14.93 -27.50 7.84
N GLU A 662 16.19 -27.52 8.26
CA GLU A 662 16.63 -28.15 9.51
C GLU A 662 16.22 -27.27 10.70
N GLU A 663 16.02 -27.84 11.89
CA GLU A 663 15.66 -27.11 13.12
C GLU A 663 16.65 -25.97 13.48
N SER A 664 17.89 -26.05 13.01
CA SER A 664 18.91 -24.98 13.10
C SER A 664 18.75 -23.84 12.07
N SER A 665 17.65 -23.81 11.32
CA SER A 665 17.34 -22.85 10.24
C SER A 665 18.30 -22.90 9.04
N LYS A 666 18.98 -24.04 8.84
CA LYS A 666 19.71 -24.30 7.60
C LYS A 666 18.70 -24.76 6.53
N GLU A 667 18.62 -24.00 5.45
CA GLU A 667 17.85 -24.35 4.25
C GLU A 667 18.56 -25.44 3.45
N ILE A 668 17.79 -26.37 2.91
CA ILE A 668 18.25 -27.52 2.13
C ILE A 668 17.64 -27.44 0.74
N GLU A 669 18.48 -27.57 -0.28
CA GLU A 669 18.07 -27.57 -1.67
C GLU A 669 17.20 -28.80 -1.98
N THR A 670 16.08 -28.58 -2.67
CA THR A 670 15.16 -29.64 -3.08
C THR A 670 14.80 -29.49 -4.56
N GLU A 671 14.68 -30.60 -5.26
CA GLU A 671 14.03 -30.64 -6.57
C GLU A 671 12.52 -30.86 -6.38
N TRP A 672 11.69 -30.27 -7.24
CA TRP A 672 10.23 -30.36 -7.14
C TRP A 672 9.61 -31.01 -8.39
N GLU A 673 8.54 -31.77 -8.18
CA GLU A 673 7.67 -32.33 -9.21
C GLU A 673 6.20 -32.17 -8.79
N ASP A 674 5.33 -31.84 -9.77
CA ASP A 674 3.88 -31.75 -9.58
C ASP A 674 3.30 -33.16 -9.36
N GLY A 675 2.77 -33.41 -8.17
CA GLY A 675 2.13 -34.68 -7.80
C GLY A 675 0.63 -34.73 -8.11
N GLY A 676 0.08 -33.71 -8.78
CA GLY A 676 -1.34 -33.52 -9.03
C GLY A 676 -2.04 -32.73 -7.94
N THR A 677 -3.38 -32.78 -7.92
CA THR A 677 -4.24 -31.89 -7.13
C THR A 677 -3.85 -31.80 -5.65
N GLY A 678 -3.16 -30.71 -5.31
CA GLY A 678 -2.74 -30.39 -3.95
C GLY A 678 -1.62 -31.25 -3.40
N VAL A 679 -0.83 -31.90 -4.25
CA VAL A 679 0.28 -32.77 -3.84
C VAL A 679 1.56 -32.29 -4.51
N ALA A 680 2.56 -31.96 -3.70
CA ALA A 680 3.90 -31.67 -4.16
C ALA A 680 4.83 -32.84 -3.82
N ILE A 681 5.72 -33.17 -4.75
CA ILE A 681 6.75 -34.19 -4.57
C ILE A 681 8.10 -33.47 -4.55
N PHE A 682 8.84 -33.63 -3.46
CA PHE A 682 10.17 -33.07 -3.30
C PHE A 682 11.22 -34.17 -3.30
N PHE A 683 12.32 -33.96 -4.01
CA PHE A 683 13.48 -34.84 -3.96
C PHE A 683 14.64 -34.16 -3.24
N VAL A 684 15.09 -34.80 -2.16
CA VAL A 684 16.15 -34.29 -1.28
C VAL A 684 17.37 -35.20 -1.40
N LYS A 685 18.55 -34.67 -1.70
CA LYS A 685 19.77 -35.48 -1.78
C LYS A 685 20.19 -35.95 -0.40
N LYS A 686 20.58 -37.22 -0.29
CA LYS A 686 21.01 -37.81 0.98
C LYS A 686 22.23 -37.15 1.60
N GLU A 687 23.13 -36.61 0.78
CA GLU A 687 24.35 -35.94 1.24
C GLU A 687 24.08 -34.60 1.93
N ASP A 688 22.94 -33.97 1.64
CA ASP A 688 22.57 -32.67 2.19
C ASP A 688 21.81 -32.76 3.52
N VAL A 689 21.44 -33.98 3.94
CA VAL A 689 20.59 -34.23 5.11
C VAL A 689 21.16 -35.30 6.04
N ASP A 690 20.99 -35.07 7.34
CA ASP A 690 21.36 -35.97 8.41
C ASP A 690 20.12 -36.75 8.89
N PRO A 691 20.10 -38.09 8.77
CA PRO A 691 18.97 -38.90 9.20
C PRO A 691 18.61 -38.76 10.68
N ASP A 692 19.56 -38.36 11.54
CA ASP A 692 19.34 -38.17 12.98
C ASP A 692 18.63 -36.85 13.32
N LYS A 693 18.49 -35.94 12.36
CA LYS A 693 17.86 -34.64 12.57
C LYS A 693 16.39 -34.64 12.15
N THR A 694 15.68 -33.59 12.57
CA THR A 694 14.30 -33.33 12.14
C THR A 694 14.21 -32.17 11.17
N TYR A 695 13.29 -32.31 10.24
CA TYR A 695 13.05 -31.39 9.14
C TYR A 695 11.58 -30.99 9.09
N ARG A 696 11.30 -29.86 8.44
CA ARG A 696 9.95 -29.45 8.09
C ARG A 696 9.98 -28.64 6.79
N PHE A 697 8.89 -28.71 6.03
CA PHE A 697 8.67 -27.78 4.93
C PHE A 697 8.01 -26.52 5.46
N ILE A 698 8.46 -25.36 4.99
CA ILE A 698 7.94 -24.05 5.36
C ILE A 698 7.66 -23.25 4.08
N VAL A 699 6.54 -22.54 4.08
CA VAL A 699 6.26 -21.44 3.15
C VAL A 699 6.57 -20.15 3.88
N GLU A 700 7.57 -19.40 3.42
CA GLU A 700 7.97 -18.11 3.97
C GLU A 700 7.62 -16.99 2.99
N ASP A 701 7.34 -15.79 3.52
CA ASP A 701 7.29 -14.61 2.66
C ASP A 701 8.67 -13.96 2.51
N SER A 702 8.78 -13.02 1.57
CA SER A 702 10.00 -12.25 1.30
C SER A 702 10.47 -11.36 2.46
N LEU A 703 9.73 -11.32 3.58
CA LEU A 703 10.09 -10.60 4.80
C LEU A 703 10.60 -11.56 5.90
N GLY A 704 10.73 -12.86 5.59
CA GLY A 704 11.16 -13.89 6.53
C GLY A 704 10.08 -14.35 7.50
N ASN A 705 8.80 -14.06 7.24
CA ASN A 705 7.72 -14.58 8.08
C ASN A 705 7.33 -15.98 7.62
N ASN A 706 7.26 -16.91 8.57
CA ASN A 706 6.67 -18.23 8.35
C ASN A 706 5.15 -18.10 8.16
N LEU A 707 4.66 -18.38 6.95
CA LEU A 707 3.24 -18.36 6.60
C LEU A 707 2.56 -19.69 6.93
N ARG A 708 3.25 -20.81 6.69
CA ARG A 708 2.79 -22.16 7.00
C ARG A 708 3.95 -23.13 7.06
N ALA A 709 3.86 -24.14 7.92
CA ALA A 709 4.79 -25.25 7.94
C ALA A 709 4.10 -26.60 8.12
N THR A 710 4.78 -27.68 7.71
CA THR A 710 4.45 -29.05 8.15
C THR A 710 4.80 -29.24 9.62
N LYS A 711 4.33 -30.35 10.21
CA LYS A 711 4.95 -30.86 11.45
C LYS A 711 6.40 -31.28 11.16
N ASN A 712 7.23 -31.27 12.20
CA ASN A 712 8.58 -31.84 12.12
C ASN A 712 8.51 -33.34 11.81
N PHE A 713 9.39 -33.81 10.95
CA PHE A 713 9.56 -35.22 10.61
C PHE A 713 11.04 -35.60 10.59
N SER A 714 11.34 -36.87 10.87
CA SER A 714 12.71 -37.41 10.78
C SER A 714 12.80 -38.32 9.57
N LEU A 715 13.95 -38.29 8.88
CA LEU A 715 14.23 -39.15 7.73
C LEU A 715 14.39 -40.63 8.12
N LYS A 716 14.47 -40.97 9.42
CA LYS A 716 14.53 -42.35 9.93
C LYS A 716 13.17 -43.02 10.11
N ASN A 717 12.11 -42.23 10.33
CA ASN A 717 10.77 -42.77 10.54
C ASN A 717 10.09 -42.95 9.19
N LYS A 718 10.11 -44.19 8.69
CA LYS A 718 9.41 -44.63 7.48
C LYS A 718 7.90 -44.60 7.66
#